data_AF-A0A916TQE9-F1
#
_entry.id   AF-A0A916TQE9-F1
#
_cell.length_a   1.000
_cell.length_b   1.000
_cell.length_c   1.000
_cell.angle_alpha   90.00
_cell.angle_beta   90.00
_cell.angle_gamma   90.00
#
_symmetry.space_group_name_H-M   'P 1'
#
loop_
_entity.id
_entity.type
_entity.pdbx_description
1 polymer ?
#
loop_
_entity_poly.entity_id
_entity_poly.type
_entity_poly.pdbx_seq_one_letter_code
_entity_poly.pdbx_strand_id
1 'polypeptide(L)'
;MNVQRSVGATRYVGQRTARKEDGRLLVGRGQFTDDVRLPGMLHVTYVRSAVARGRIVSIDTEAAREMPGVHAIYTQADLAALPVQMLSFFFAPIEAPVTLLADGRVACVGEPVAMVIAESRAQAEDAASLVEVTIEEEAPLVTIADARTGPLVHPGRDDNVAAEMGDEDALDAIQPLIDGAAHVVTQTVHHQRIAQSPMECRACVASPDGTGEMTVWMGCQSPHLAARYLSLALGLPAESIRVIAKDVGGGFGLKNIPWREEVAVVVAARLFGRPLKWIEDRFEALTASSHAREQEATLTAGFDAEGRLTAGWCDYACNNGAWPMGEDANIAVHMFMWPAYKLPAYGFITRGWYTNTMGLGAYRGPWAMETLLRETLLDKAARRLGISPVEIRRRNLVYLSDQPHTSTLGVEVNDITPGECLEKLVANVDIAGFRKEQKEARRQGRYLGLGFAAYIEPTGAAGTMAPMTGETAQLRIEPTGKVTAMLSTHSQGHGTATTMAQVIAEQLGVLYEDVSVFEGDSAIGAFGPGAAGSRQGVIAGGATWRASQLLAEKVKVVAAHLSNAGPDAVTISGGMVHVEGAPEMSRSLKEIAEIAYGEPGRLPEGMASGLEAQFRYQPPPVTMTSAAHCCMVEVDAETGFVKILRWISSEDCGTVINPGVVEGQIAGGLAQAIGQVLLEEMPYDARGNPLAATFKDYLMPAISDVPDFEYIHANTPAQTIGGMRGVGEGGAIIGPPTLVNAIADALSPFCEIEELTLPLTPARILDVIEQRDVSGTRDRANRDEAARARDEMAEAPPLASEVSAQGPQASIDGDWNMTLKAPMGGQSFLAHFEADGAELSGYLSAPDGRQDFSGGTFENGRMQFMVKVDNPMKVTLKYDLQAGADTITGKCKMGMFGTAKVTAVRV
;
A
#
# COMPACT_ATOMS: atom_id res chain seq x y z
N MET A 1 6.33 -22.39 28.27
CA MET A 1 5.19 -23.09 28.89
C MET A 1 4.84 -24.31 28.03
N ASN A 2 4.72 -25.49 28.66
CA ASN A 2 4.47 -26.76 27.98
C ASN A 2 3.06 -26.79 27.38
N VAL A 3 2.97 -26.70 26.05
CA VAL A 3 1.74 -26.99 25.31
C VAL A 3 1.52 -28.50 25.39
N GLN A 4 0.56 -28.94 26.22
CA GLN A 4 0.00 -30.29 26.14
C GLN A 4 -0.60 -30.46 24.75
N ARG A 5 0.14 -31.13 23.87
CA ARG A 5 -0.32 -31.53 22.54
C ARG A 5 -1.30 -32.69 22.72
N SER A 6 -2.59 -32.45 22.52
CA SER A 6 -3.59 -33.52 22.53
C SER A 6 -3.35 -34.45 21.32
N VAL A 7 -3.36 -35.75 21.60
CA VAL A 7 -3.27 -36.82 20.61
C VAL A 7 -4.69 -37.06 20.11
N GLY A 8 -5.02 -36.61 18.89
CA GLY A 8 -6.33 -36.83 18.28
C GLY A 8 -6.72 -35.90 17.13
N ALA A 9 -6.13 -34.71 17.02
CA ALA A 9 -6.51 -33.75 15.96
C ALA A 9 -5.80 -34.03 14.62
N THR A 10 -6.57 -34.07 13.53
CA THR A 10 -6.04 -34.03 12.15
C THR A 10 -5.31 -32.71 11.94
N ARG A 11 -4.00 -32.74 11.67
CA ARG A 11 -3.19 -31.53 11.43
C ARG A 11 -3.26 -31.15 9.95
N TYR A 12 -3.49 -29.87 9.67
CA TYR A 12 -3.50 -29.29 8.32
C TYR A 12 -2.66 -28.02 8.21
N VAL A 13 -2.56 -27.20 9.26
CA VAL A 13 -1.69 -26.03 9.33
C VAL A 13 -0.23 -26.48 9.23
N GLY A 14 0.53 -25.83 8.36
CA GLY A 14 1.91 -26.17 8.05
C GLY A 14 2.08 -27.26 6.99
N GLN A 15 1.00 -27.87 6.49
CA GLN A 15 1.07 -28.84 5.39
C GLN A 15 1.02 -28.16 4.02
N ARG A 16 1.75 -28.74 3.06
CA ARG A 16 1.68 -28.39 1.63
C ARG A 16 0.47 -29.06 0.98
N THR A 17 -0.73 -28.62 1.38
CA THR A 17 -1.99 -29.08 0.79
C THR A 17 -2.17 -28.46 -0.59
N ALA A 18 -2.71 -29.22 -1.54
CA ALA A 18 -3.03 -28.74 -2.88
C ALA A 18 -4.12 -27.66 -2.85
N ARG A 19 -4.03 -26.69 -3.75
CA ARG A 19 -4.94 -25.55 -3.76
C ARG A 19 -6.34 -25.96 -4.23
N LYS A 20 -7.38 -25.56 -3.48
CA LYS A 20 -8.79 -25.75 -3.84
C LYS A 20 -9.16 -24.99 -5.11
N GLU A 21 -8.55 -23.83 -5.34
CA GLU A 21 -8.86 -22.94 -6.45
C GLU A 21 -8.34 -23.48 -7.79
N ASP A 22 -7.25 -24.25 -7.78
CA ASP A 22 -6.61 -24.80 -9.00
C ASP A 22 -7.58 -25.65 -9.83
N GLY A 23 -8.49 -26.38 -9.17
CA GLY A 23 -9.45 -27.25 -9.84
C GLY A 23 -10.34 -26.53 -10.87
N ARG A 24 -10.65 -25.24 -10.68
CA ARG A 24 -11.38 -24.43 -11.68
C ARG A 24 -10.44 -23.62 -12.59
N LEU A 25 -9.33 -23.12 -12.03
CA LEU A 25 -8.44 -22.21 -12.74
C LEU A 25 -7.63 -22.91 -13.86
N LEU A 26 -7.19 -24.15 -13.63
CA LEU A 26 -6.37 -24.91 -14.59
C LEU A 26 -7.15 -25.46 -15.79
N VAL A 27 -8.48 -25.41 -15.75
CA VAL A 27 -9.36 -25.98 -16.79
C VAL A 27 -10.26 -24.93 -17.46
N GLY A 28 -9.92 -23.65 -17.34
CA GLY A 28 -10.67 -22.55 -17.96
C GLY A 28 -12.06 -22.35 -17.38
N ARG A 29 -12.26 -22.69 -16.10
CA ARG A 29 -13.53 -22.50 -15.37
C ARG A 29 -13.44 -21.44 -14.27
N GLY A 30 -12.38 -20.64 -14.28
CA GLY A 30 -12.35 -19.38 -13.52
C GLY A 30 -13.44 -18.44 -14.02
N GLN A 31 -13.84 -17.50 -13.17
CA GLN A 31 -14.81 -16.46 -13.52
C GLN A 31 -14.23 -15.09 -13.18
N PHE A 32 -13.57 -14.50 -14.17
CA PHE A 32 -13.03 -13.15 -14.14
C PHE A 32 -14.10 -12.13 -14.56
N THR A 33 -13.81 -10.84 -14.41
CA THR A 33 -14.81 -9.79 -14.70
C THR A 33 -15.20 -9.77 -16.17
N ASP A 34 -14.23 -10.01 -17.07
CA ASP A 34 -14.52 -10.11 -18.50
C ASP A 34 -15.31 -11.37 -18.89
N ASP A 35 -15.49 -12.35 -18.01
CA ASP A 35 -16.33 -13.53 -18.31
C ASP A 35 -17.83 -13.25 -18.09
N VAL A 36 -18.17 -12.16 -17.39
CA VAL A 36 -19.56 -11.80 -17.10
C VAL A 36 -20.30 -11.47 -18.40
N ARG A 37 -21.50 -12.04 -18.56
CA ARG A 37 -22.43 -11.80 -19.67
C ARG A 37 -23.82 -11.60 -19.10
N LEU A 38 -24.45 -10.46 -19.41
CA LEU A 38 -25.81 -10.12 -18.99
C LEU A 38 -26.69 -9.82 -20.21
N PRO A 39 -28.01 -10.10 -20.14
CA PRO A 39 -28.94 -9.73 -21.20
C PRO A 39 -28.92 -8.22 -21.46
N GLY A 40 -28.83 -7.82 -22.74
CA GLY A 40 -28.87 -6.41 -23.13
C GLY A 40 -27.65 -5.57 -22.71
N MET A 41 -26.57 -6.21 -22.25
CA MET A 41 -25.32 -5.56 -21.87
C MET A 41 -24.67 -4.84 -23.05
N LEU A 42 -24.20 -3.61 -22.82
CA LEU A 42 -23.45 -2.81 -23.78
C LEU A 42 -21.99 -2.67 -23.34
N HIS A 43 -21.15 -2.27 -24.28
CA HIS A 43 -19.72 -2.08 -24.08
C HIS A 43 -19.36 -0.61 -24.00
N VAL A 44 -18.42 -0.30 -23.12
CA VAL A 44 -17.91 1.03 -22.84
C VAL A 44 -16.44 1.12 -23.25
N THR A 45 -16.07 2.22 -23.88
CA THR A 45 -14.67 2.66 -24.01
C THR A 45 -14.54 4.15 -23.70
N TYR A 46 -13.32 4.61 -23.49
CA TYR A 46 -13.03 6.01 -23.21
C TYR A 46 -12.28 6.68 -24.36
N VAL A 47 -12.70 7.91 -24.69
CA VAL A 47 -11.86 8.85 -25.43
C VAL A 47 -10.93 9.48 -24.40
N ARG A 48 -9.62 9.32 -24.58
CA ARG A 48 -8.60 9.76 -23.61
C ARG A 48 -7.78 10.92 -24.16
N SER A 49 -7.27 11.76 -23.26
CA SER A 49 -6.38 12.86 -23.62
C SER A 49 -5.07 12.33 -24.19
N ALA A 50 -4.67 12.85 -25.35
CA ALA A 50 -3.32 12.69 -25.90
C ALA A 50 -2.35 13.80 -25.45
N VAL A 51 -2.82 14.73 -24.60
CA VAL A 51 -2.09 15.91 -24.15
C VAL A 51 -1.91 15.84 -22.64
N ALA A 52 -0.68 16.06 -22.16
CA ALA A 52 -0.36 16.00 -20.73
C ALA A 52 -0.95 17.17 -19.94
N ARG A 53 -1.17 18.32 -20.58
CA ARG A 53 -1.72 19.50 -19.93
C ARG A 53 -2.36 20.45 -20.93
N GLY A 54 -3.55 20.94 -20.62
CA GLY A 54 -4.18 21.98 -21.42
C GLY A 54 -5.65 22.19 -21.10
N ARG A 55 -6.22 23.25 -21.69
CA ARG A 55 -7.65 23.58 -21.55
C ARG A 55 -8.45 22.92 -22.65
N ILE A 56 -9.54 22.24 -22.30
CA ILE A 56 -10.47 21.66 -23.28
C ILE A 56 -11.28 22.81 -23.88
N VAL A 57 -11.19 22.99 -25.20
CA VAL A 57 -11.93 24.01 -25.95
C VAL A 57 -13.29 23.47 -26.39
N SER A 58 -13.30 22.25 -26.93
CA SER A 58 -14.51 21.58 -27.40
C SER A 58 -14.33 20.06 -27.46
N ILE A 59 -15.45 19.35 -27.37
CA ILE A 59 -15.56 17.90 -27.59
C ILE A 59 -16.69 17.71 -28.62
N ASP A 60 -16.34 17.37 -29.86
CA ASP A 60 -17.31 17.05 -30.91
C ASP A 60 -17.58 15.54 -30.93
N THR A 61 -18.87 15.19 -30.87
CA THR A 61 -19.36 13.81 -30.79
C THR A 61 -20.36 13.49 -31.91
N GLU A 62 -20.64 14.42 -32.83
CA GLU A 62 -21.74 14.31 -33.79
C GLU A 62 -21.56 13.09 -34.70
N ALA A 63 -20.42 12.97 -35.37
CA ALA A 63 -20.13 11.85 -36.27
C ALA A 63 -20.15 10.49 -35.55
N ALA A 64 -19.59 10.43 -34.34
CA ALA A 64 -19.54 9.22 -33.54
C ALA A 64 -20.94 8.76 -33.08
N ARG A 65 -21.84 9.70 -32.76
CA ARG A 65 -23.22 9.40 -32.34
C ARG A 65 -24.07 8.79 -33.44
N GLU A 66 -23.77 9.08 -34.71
CA GLU A 66 -24.50 8.53 -35.86
C GLU A 66 -24.05 7.12 -36.26
N MET A 67 -22.96 6.61 -35.67
CA MET A 67 -22.42 5.30 -36.04
C MET A 67 -23.35 4.14 -35.65
N PRO A 68 -23.47 3.10 -36.49
CA PRO A 68 -24.27 1.92 -36.18
C PRO A 68 -23.83 1.22 -34.88
N GLY A 69 -24.80 1.02 -33.97
CA GLY A 69 -24.60 0.34 -32.69
C GLY A 69 -24.10 1.24 -31.56
N VAL A 70 -23.84 2.54 -31.81
CA VAL A 70 -23.60 3.51 -30.75
C VAL A 70 -24.92 3.90 -30.10
N HIS A 71 -24.97 3.85 -28.78
CA HIS A 71 -26.16 4.15 -28.00
C HIS A 71 -26.07 5.49 -27.28
N ALA A 72 -24.89 5.88 -26.81
CA ALA A 72 -24.66 7.14 -26.13
C ALA A 72 -23.18 7.50 -26.14
N ILE A 73 -22.90 8.81 -26.08
CA ILE A 73 -21.58 9.34 -25.76
C ILE A 73 -21.76 10.37 -24.65
N TYR A 74 -21.18 10.09 -23.49
CA TYR A 74 -21.25 10.93 -22.30
C TYR A 74 -19.96 11.71 -22.10
N THR A 75 -20.13 12.98 -21.75
CA THR A 75 -19.11 13.89 -21.24
C THR A 75 -19.28 14.06 -19.73
N GLN A 76 -18.39 14.80 -19.06
CA GLN A 76 -18.56 15.09 -17.63
C GLN A 76 -19.91 15.78 -17.35
N ALA A 77 -20.40 16.63 -18.25
CA ALA A 77 -21.69 17.32 -18.09
C ALA A 77 -22.88 16.35 -18.00
N ASP A 78 -22.83 15.25 -18.76
CA ASP A 78 -23.87 14.21 -18.73
C ASP A 78 -23.82 13.43 -17.41
N LEU A 79 -22.61 13.05 -16.96
CA LEU A 79 -22.41 12.30 -15.72
C LEU A 79 -22.73 13.14 -14.46
N ALA A 80 -22.56 14.47 -14.53
CA ALA A 80 -22.86 15.41 -13.45
C ALA A 80 -24.37 15.51 -13.11
N ALA A 81 -25.25 14.86 -13.89
CA ALA A 81 -26.66 14.70 -13.55
C ALA A 81 -26.88 13.94 -12.23
N LEU A 82 -25.89 13.16 -11.77
CA LEU A 82 -25.83 12.60 -10.43
C LEU A 82 -24.71 13.23 -9.62
N PRO A 83 -24.93 13.61 -8.36
CA PRO A 83 -23.86 14.09 -7.51
C PRO A 83 -22.88 12.96 -7.22
N VAL A 84 -21.60 13.21 -7.46
CA VAL A 84 -20.52 12.26 -7.19
C VAL A 84 -19.40 12.98 -6.47
N GLN A 85 -18.94 12.40 -5.36
CA GLN A 85 -17.77 12.86 -4.63
C GLN A 85 -16.72 11.75 -4.61
N MET A 86 -15.66 11.91 -5.40
CA MET A 86 -14.50 11.00 -5.32
C MET A 86 -13.81 11.16 -3.97
N LEU A 87 -13.37 10.04 -3.39
CA LEU A 87 -12.74 9.97 -2.08
C LEU A 87 -11.33 9.38 -2.17
N SER A 88 -10.48 9.74 -1.23
CA SER A 88 -9.17 9.12 -1.06
C SER A 88 -9.30 7.67 -0.58
N PHE A 89 -8.18 6.93 -0.57
CA PHE A 89 -8.12 5.59 0.02
C PHE A 89 -8.69 5.53 1.46
N PHE A 90 -8.51 6.61 2.25
CA PHE A 90 -9.01 6.71 3.62
C PHE A 90 -10.49 7.14 3.73
N PHE A 91 -11.19 7.23 2.61
CA PHE A 91 -12.57 7.73 2.50
C PHE A 91 -12.72 9.18 2.98
N ALA A 92 -11.65 9.97 2.84
CA ALA A 92 -11.68 11.40 3.08
C ALA A 92 -11.88 12.16 1.76
N PRO A 93 -12.42 13.39 1.79
CA PRO A 93 -12.42 14.27 0.63
C PRO A 93 -10.98 14.48 0.11
N ILE A 94 -10.81 14.41 -1.20
CA ILE A 94 -9.54 14.69 -1.88
C ILE A 94 -9.37 16.22 -1.96
N GLU A 95 -8.18 16.74 -1.67
CA GLU A 95 -7.95 18.19 -1.64
C GLU A 95 -8.12 18.83 -3.03
N ALA A 96 -7.55 18.21 -4.07
CA ALA A 96 -7.82 18.57 -5.47
C ALA A 96 -9.08 17.84 -5.95
N PRO A 97 -10.22 18.54 -6.22
CA PRO A 97 -11.45 17.88 -6.63
C PRO A 97 -11.26 17.06 -7.90
N VAL A 98 -11.73 15.81 -7.88
CA VAL A 98 -11.61 14.85 -8.99
C VAL A 98 -12.98 14.60 -9.61
N THR A 99 -13.12 14.89 -10.89
CA THR A 99 -14.32 14.57 -11.70
C THR A 99 -14.22 13.18 -12.32
N LEU A 100 -15.31 12.62 -12.84
CA LEU A 100 -15.28 11.28 -13.46
C LEU A 100 -14.59 11.31 -14.83
N LEU A 101 -14.91 12.31 -15.63
CA LEU A 101 -14.27 12.65 -16.90
C LEU A 101 -13.64 14.04 -16.78
N ALA A 102 -12.61 14.31 -17.57
CA ALA A 102 -11.94 15.61 -17.62
C ALA A 102 -12.95 16.74 -17.88
N ASP A 103 -12.88 17.80 -17.08
CA ASP A 103 -13.82 18.92 -17.12
C ASP A 103 -13.07 20.24 -17.31
N GLY A 104 -13.27 20.86 -18.48
CA GLY A 104 -12.61 22.11 -18.87
C GLY A 104 -11.10 22.04 -19.07
N ARG A 105 -10.40 21.02 -18.55
CA ARG A 105 -8.95 20.85 -18.68
C ARG A 105 -8.52 19.38 -18.55
N VAL A 106 -7.34 19.09 -19.05
CA VAL A 106 -6.63 17.81 -18.85
C VAL A 106 -5.35 18.06 -18.06
N ALA A 107 -4.96 17.11 -17.22
CA ALA A 107 -3.79 17.21 -16.35
C ALA A 107 -2.77 16.07 -16.53
N CYS A 108 -3.06 15.05 -17.35
CA CYS A 108 -2.08 14.05 -17.80
C CYS A 108 -2.54 13.38 -19.10
N VAL A 109 -1.61 12.76 -19.83
CA VAL A 109 -1.95 11.86 -20.95
C VAL A 109 -2.72 10.66 -20.38
N GLY A 110 -3.71 10.16 -21.11
CA GLY A 110 -4.54 9.02 -20.68
C GLY A 110 -5.78 9.40 -19.86
N GLU A 111 -5.92 10.66 -19.46
CA GLU A 111 -7.10 11.13 -18.71
C GLU A 111 -8.38 10.96 -19.53
N PRO A 112 -9.46 10.34 -18.99
CA PRO A 112 -10.67 10.09 -19.76
C PRO A 112 -11.46 11.40 -19.97
N VAL A 113 -11.80 11.71 -21.22
CA VAL A 113 -12.49 12.94 -21.65
C VAL A 113 -13.95 12.69 -21.98
N ALA A 114 -14.24 11.59 -22.67
CA ALA A 114 -15.59 11.16 -23.01
C ALA A 114 -15.73 9.64 -22.87
N MET A 115 -16.95 9.18 -22.64
CA MET A 115 -17.32 7.77 -22.54
C MET A 115 -18.23 7.39 -23.70
N VAL A 116 -17.86 6.39 -24.47
CA VAL A 116 -18.65 5.87 -25.60
C VAL A 116 -19.31 4.55 -25.19
N ILE A 117 -20.62 4.42 -25.45
CA ILE A 117 -21.42 3.24 -25.14
C ILE A 117 -21.97 2.64 -26.43
N ALA A 118 -21.64 1.38 -26.73
CA ALA A 118 -22.05 0.70 -27.97
C ALA A 118 -22.41 -0.79 -27.78
N GLU A 119 -22.97 -1.42 -28.80
CA GLU A 119 -23.38 -2.84 -28.81
C GLU A 119 -22.21 -3.82 -28.63
N SER A 120 -21.01 -3.45 -29.08
CA SER A 120 -19.79 -4.25 -28.95
C SER A 120 -18.60 -3.37 -28.64
N ARG A 121 -17.54 -4.00 -28.10
CA ARG A 121 -16.27 -3.32 -27.83
C ARG A 121 -15.69 -2.67 -29.09
N ALA A 122 -15.69 -3.40 -30.22
CA ALA A 122 -15.15 -2.89 -31.48
C ALA A 122 -15.90 -1.64 -31.97
N GLN A 123 -17.24 -1.65 -31.92
CA GLN A 123 -18.04 -0.48 -32.30
C GLN A 123 -17.81 0.71 -31.35
N ALA A 124 -17.58 0.45 -30.06
CA ALA A 124 -17.26 1.51 -29.11
C ALA A 124 -15.90 2.15 -29.44
N GLU A 125 -14.88 1.35 -29.76
CA GLU A 125 -13.54 1.81 -30.17
C GLU A 125 -13.57 2.56 -31.50
N ASP A 126 -14.30 2.05 -32.51
CA ASP A 126 -14.48 2.71 -33.80
C ASP A 126 -15.11 4.11 -33.61
N ALA A 127 -16.17 4.20 -32.79
CA ALA A 127 -16.83 5.47 -32.50
C ALA A 127 -15.99 6.43 -31.66
N ALA A 128 -15.22 5.92 -30.69
CA ALA A 128 -14.29 6.75 -29.93
C ALA A 128 -13.24 7.41 -30.82
N SER A 129 -12.83 6.77 -31.91
CA SER A 129 -11.88 7.35 -32.88
C SER A 129 -12.43 8.53 -33.69
N LEU A 130 -13.75 8.70 -33.75
CA LEU A 130 -14.43 9.82 -34.43
C LEU A 130 -14.81 10.97 -33.48
N VAL A 131 -14.53 10.86 -32.18
CA VAL A 131 -14.74 11.96 -31.24
C VAL A 131 -13.56 12.92 -31.35
N GLU A 132 -13.81 14.16 -31.75
CA GLU A 132 -12.77 15.18 -31.90
C GLU A 132 -12.68 16.03 -30.62
N VAL A 133 -11.53 15.98 -29.95
CA VAL A 133 -11.25 16.80 -28.76
C VAL A 133 -10.25 17.89 -29.14
N THR A 134 -10.66 19.15 -29.00
CA THR A 134 -9.76 20.29 -29.20
C THR A 134 -9.22 20.76 -27.85
N ILE A 135 -7.90 20.72 -27.69
CA ILE A 135 -7.19 21.12 -26.47
C ILE A 135 -6.23 22.25 -26.79
N GLU A 136 -6.29 23.34 -26.02
CA GLU A 136 -5.24 24.35 -26.00
C GLU A 136 -4.11 23.86 -25.10
N GLU A 137 -3.04 23.33 -25.71
CA GLU A 137 -1.93 22.71 -24.98
C GLU A 137 -1.15 23.73 -24.13
N GLU A 138 -0.75 23.30 -22.93
CA GLU A 138 0.15 24.03 -22.04
C GLU A 138 1.41 23.20 -21.78
N ALA A 139 2.51 23.85 -21.39
CA ALA A 139 3.73 23.13 -21.03
C ALA A 139 3.50 22.27 -19.77
N PRO A 140 3.71 20.95 -19.84
CA PRO A 140 3.52 20.06 -18.69
C PRO A 140 4.72 20.12 -17.73
N LEU A 141 4.47 19.82 -16.47
CA LEU A 141 5.48 19.54 -15.47
C LEU A 141 5.66 18.03 -15.38
N VAL A 142 6.81 17.48 -15.73
CA VAL A 142 6.97 16.02 -15.82
C VAL A 142 7.73 15.48 -14.61
N THR A 143 8.72 16.22 -14.13
CA THR A 143 9.61 15.82 -13.04
C THR A 143 9.33 16.57 -11.74
N ILE A 144 9.85 16.06 -10.63
CA ILE A 144 9.84 16.75 -9.32
C ILE A 144 10.52 18.13 -9.43
N ALA A 145 11.60 18.24 -10.20
CA ALA A 145 12.30 19.51 -10.42
C ALA A 145 11.41 20.54 -11.14
N ASP A 146 10.64 20.10 -12.16
CA ASP A 146 9.67 20.97 -12.84
C ASP A 146 8.58 21.43 -11.86
N ALA A 147 8.07 20.53 -11.00
CA ALA A 147 7.02 20.86 -10.05
C ALA A 147 7.43 21.88 -8.98
N ARG A 148 8.72 21.91 -8.59
CA ARG A 148 9.27 22.84 -7.60
C ARG A 148 9.21 24.31 -8.02
N THR A 149 9.31 24.57 -9.33
CA THR A 149 9.46 25.93 -9.87
C THR A 149 8.39 26.30 -10.90
N GLY A 150 7.67 25.30 -11.41
CA GLY A 150 6.67 25.47 -12.44
C GLY A 150 5.32 25.98 -11.92
N PRO A 151 4.41 26.33 -12.86
CA PRO A 151 3.02 26.68 -12.54
C PRO A 151 2.27 25.56 -11.81
N LEU A 152 1.12 25.88 -11.23
CA LEU A 152 0.30 24.92 -10.49
C LEU A 152 -0.32 23.86 -11.41
N VAL A 153 -0.15 22.57 -11.06
CA VAL A 153 -0.86 21.45 -11.71
C VAL A 153 -2.36 21.51 -11.41
N HIS A 154 -2.74 21.93 -10.19
CA HIS A 154 -4.14 22.15 -9.80
C HIS A 154 -4.40 23.63 -9.47
N PRO A 155 -5.21 24.34 -10.28
CA PRO A 155 -5.62 25.72 -10.01
C PRO A 155 -6.25 25.87 -8.63
N GLY A 156 -5.95 26.97 -7.96
CA GLY A 156 -6.49 27.30 -6.63
C GLY A 156 -5.70 26.73 -5.45
N ARG A 157 -4.61 25.99 -5.69
CA ARG A 157 -3.62 25.63 -4.67
C ARG A 157 -2.60 26.75 -4.44
N ASP A 158 -1.88 26.66 -3.33
CA ASP A 158 -0.76 27.56 -3.01
C ASP A 158 0.54 27.12 -3.69
N ASP A 159 0.75 25.81 -3.83
CA ASP A 159 1.92 25.19 -4.44
C ASP A 159 1.59 23.80 -5.07
N ASN A 160 2.61 23.17 -5.66
CA ASN A 160 2.54 21.81 -6.19
C ASN A 160 2.85 20.72 -5.13
N VAL A 161 2.94 21.06 -3.85
CA VAL A 161 3.14 20.07 -2.79
C VAL A 161 1.78 19.45 -2.46
N ALA A 162 1.65 18.15 -2.74
CA ALA A 162 0.46 17.37 -2.47
C ALA A 162 0.36 17.00 -0.98
N ALA A 163 1.49 16.60 -0.39
CA ALA A 163 1.60 16.28 1.03
C ALA A 163 3.02 16.55 1.51
N GLU A 164 3.17 17.02 2.76
CA GLU A 164 4.47 17.25 3.41
C GLU A 164 4.46 16.66 4.83
N MET A 165 5.56 16.00 5.19
CA MET A 165 5.77 15.43 6.53
C MET A 165 7.23 15.60 6.96
N GLY A 166 7.46 15.65 8.27
CA GLY A 166 8.78 15.90 8.85
C GLY A 166 8.96 17.38 9.18
N ASP A 167 10.18 17.73 9.59
CA ASP A 167 10.53 19.10 9.96
C ASP A 167 11.95 19.37 9.47
N GLU A 168 12.08 20.28 8.51
CA GLU A 168 13.38 20.68 7.98
C GLU A 168 14.27 21.29 9.08
N ASP A 169 13.65 21.99 10.04
CA ASP A 169 14.32 22.57 11.20
C ASP A 169 14.93 21.49 12.13
N ALA A 170 14.49 20.22 12.03
CA ALA A 170 15.08 19.13 12.81
C ALA A 170 16.52 18.83 12.39
N LEU A 171 16.94 19.26 11.19
CA LEU A 171 18.32 19.11 10.72
C LEU A 171 19.31 19.81 11.65
N ASP A 172 18.97 20.99 12.19
CA ASP A 172 19.85 21.75 13.09
C ASP A 172 20.24 20.96 14.36
N ALA A 173 19.34 20.07 14.83
CA ALA A 173 19.59 19.21 15.98
C ALA A 173 20.34 17.92 15.61
N ILE A 174 20.14 17.42 14.38
CA ILE A 174 20.70 16.14 13.91
C ILE A 174 22.10 16.31 13.32
N GLN A 175 22.36 17.41 12.62
CA GLN A 175 23.62 17.65 11.91
C GLN A 175 24.85 17.56 12.82
N PRO A 176 24.89 18.15 14.04
CA PRO A 176 26.04 18.03 14.92
C PRO A 176 26.33 16.58 15.37
N LEU A 177 25.30 15.73 15.46
CA LEU A 177 25.46 14.31 15.81
C LEU A 177 26.03 13.50 14.65
N ILE A 178 25.68 13.85 13.41
CA ILE A 178 26.24 13.26 12.20
C ILE A 178 27.70 13.69 12.06
N ASP A 179 28.00 14.99 12.18
CA ASP A 179 29.36 15.53 12.03
C ASP A 179 30.33 15.02 13.11
N GLY A 180 29.80 14.72 14.30
CA GLY A 180 30.56 14.14 15.41
C GLY A 180 30.82 12.63 15.30
N ALA A 181 30.26 11.94 14.30
CA ALA A 181 30.44 10.51 14.10
C ALA A 181 31.86 10.17 13.59
N ALA A 182 32.35 8.96 13.87
CA ALA A 182 33.66 8.53 13.39
C ALA A 182 33.67 8.32 11.87
N HIS A 183 32.53 7.90 11.32
CA HIS A 183 32.31 7.75 9.88
C HIS A 183 30.95 8.32 9.50
N VAL A 184 30.88 8.99 8.35
CA VAL A 184 29.63 9.48 7.77
C VAL A 184 29.49 8.89 6.38
N VAL A 185 28.30 8.37 6.10
CA VAL A 185 27.97 7.76 4.80
C VAL A 185 26.65 8.33 4.30
N THR A 186 26.64 8.73 3.05
CA THR A 186 25.46 9.23 2.34
C THR A 186 25.13 8.30 1.19
N GLN A 187 23.84 8.02 1.01
CA GLN A 187 23.31 7.28 -0.13
C GLN A 187 22.18 8.09 -0.75
N THR A 188 22.28 8.35 -2.06
CA THR A 188 21.19 8.90 -2.86
C THR A 188 20.61 7.79 -3.73
N VAL A 189 19.29 7.71 -3.80
CA VAL A 189 18.56 6.74 -4.61
C VAL A 189 17.50 7.45 -5.44
N HIS A 190 17.51 7.19 -6.74
CA HIS A 190 16.47 7.51 -7.70
C HIS A 190 15.77 6.22 -8.11
N HIS A 191 14.57 6.00 -7.58
CA HIS A 191 13.71 4.90 -7.99
C HIS A 191 12.82 5.38 -9.13
N GLN A 192 12.93 4.74 -10.29
CA GLN A 192 12.10 5.02 -11.45
C GLN A 192 10.61 4.77 -11.18
N ARG A 193 9.77 5.35 -12.03
CA ARG A 193 8.35 5.02 -12.10
C ARG A 193 8.15 3.63 -12.70
N ILE A 194 7.21 2.87 -12.15
CA ILE A 194 6.81 1.54 -12.62
C ILE A 194 5.29 1.36 -12.57
N ALA A 195 4.75 0.39 -13.30
CA ALA A 195 3.34 0.03 -13.28
C ALA A 195 3.12 -1.32 -12.59
N GLN A 196 2.02 -1.49 -11.84
CA GLN A 196 1.69 -2.74 -11.13
C GLN A 196 1.49 -3.92 -12.10
N SER A 197 0.97 -3.61 -13.29
CA SER A 197 0.81 -4.52 -14.43
C SER A 197 0.25 -5.92 -14.09
N PRO A 198 -0.89 -6.04 -13.37
CA PRO A 198 -1.55 -7.35 -13.21
C PRO A 198 -1.94 -7.91 -14.58
N MET A 199 -1.88 -9.24 -14.76
CA MET A 199 -2.16 -9.88 -16.05
C MET A 199 -3.60 -9.66 -16.51
N GLU A 200 -4.56 -9.75 -15.59
CA GLU A 200 -5.91 -9.21 -15.80
C GLU A 200 -5.90 -7.72 -15.51
N CYS A 201 -6.19 -6.89 -16.51
CA CYS A 201 -6.33 -5.45 -16.34
C CYS A 201 -7.57 -5.09 -15.49
N ARG A 202 -7.81 -3.81 -15.19
CA ARG A 202 -9.04 -3.33 -14.54
C ARG A 202 -10.26 -3.55 -15.43
N ALA A 203 -11.38 -3.83 -14.78
CA ALA A 203 -12.60 -4.24 -15.44
C ALA A 203 -13.81 -3.99 -14.53
N CYS A 204 -14.91 -3.54 -15.12
CA CYS A 204 -16.16 -3.28 -14.43
C CYS A 204 -17.35 -3.66 -15.31
N VAL A 205 -18.31 -4.38 -14.73
CA VAL A 205 -19.67 -4.54 -15.28
C VAL A 205 -20.65 -4.01 -14.26
N ALA A 206 -21.44 -3.01 -14.61
CA ALA A 206 -22.46 -2.45 -13.72
C ALA A 206 -23.86 -2.69 -14.30
N SER A 207 -24.77 -3.21 -13.49
CA SER A 207 -26.16 -3.52 -13.84
C SER A 207 -27.13 -2.84 -12.88
N PRO A 208 -28.10 -2.05 -13.38
CA PRO A 208 -29.26 -1.66 -12.59
C PRO A 208 -30.20 -2.87 -12.45
N ASP A 209 -30.43 -3.32 -11.22
CA ASP A 209 -31.26 -4.51 -10.93
C ASP A 209 -32.66 -4.17 -10.40
N GLY A 210 -32.88 -2.90 -10.02
CA GLY A 210 -34.14 -2.42 -9.45
C GLY A 210 -34.20 -0.89 -9.37
N THR A 211 -35.20 -0.36 -8.67
CA THR A 211 -35.31 1.10 -8.47
C THR A 211 -34.25 1.55 -7.47
N GLY A 212 -33.11 2.02 -7.98
CA GLY A 212 -31.98 2.50 -7.17
C GLY A 212 -30.98 1.43 -6.75
N GLU A 213 -31.21 0.16 -7.11
CA GLU A 213 -30.32 -0.96 -6.79
C GLU A 213 -29.35 -1.26 -7.95
N MET A 214 -28.08 -1.47 -7.62
CA MET A 214 -27.00 -1.76 -8.57
C MET A 214 -26.25 -3.03 -8.16
N THR A 215 -26.04 -3.94 -9.10
CA THR A 215 -25.03 -4.99 -8.98
C THR A 215 -23.83 -4.66 -9.87
N VAL A 216 -22.64 -4.74 -9.29
CA VAL A 216 -21.36 -4.40 -9.93
C VAL A 216 -20.42 -5.60 -9.85
N TRP A 217 -19.99 -6.12 -10.99
CA TRP A 217 -18.91 -7.09 -11.07
C TRP A 217 -17.61 -6.34 -11.35
N MET A 218 -16.61 -6.53 -10.50
CA MET A 218 -15.35 -5.79 -10.59
C MET A 218 -14.19 -6.64 -10.11
N GLY A 219 -13.05 -6.53 -10.80
CA GLY A 219 -11.79 -7.05 -10.30
C GLY A 219 -11.29 -6.16 -9.18
N CYS A 220 -11.66 -6.44 -7.93
CA CYS A 220 -11.27 -5.64 -6.77
C CYS A 220 -10.61 -6.49 -5.67
N GLN A 221 -9.85 -5.84 -4.79
CA GLN A 221 -9.23 -6.45 -3.62
C GLN A 221 -10.21 -6.65 -2.44
N SER A 222 -11.36 -6.00 -2.50
CA SER A 222 -12.40 -6.08 -1.48
C SER A 222 -13.76 -5.65 -2.01
N PRO A 223 -14.70 -6.60 -2.21
CA PRO A 223 -16.06 -6.27 -2.61
C PRO A 223 -16.78 -5.37 -1.60
N HIS A 224 -16.63 -5.65 -0.30
CA HIS A 224 -17.26 -4.85 0.75
C HIS A 224 -16.71 -3.42 0.79
N LEU A 225 -15.40 -3.24 0.61
CA LEU A 225 -14.79 -1.91 0.60
C LEU A 225 -15.18 -1.13 -0.66
N ALA A 226 -15.22 -1.79 -1.82
CA ALA A 226 -15.68 -1.19 -3.08
C ALA A 226 -17.16 -0.78 -3.00
N ALA A 227 -18.03 -1.63 -2.45
CA ALA A 227 -19.45 -1.30 -2.25
C ALA A 227 -19.61 -0.09 -1.32
N ARG A 228 -18.86 -0.06 -0.21
CA ARG A 228 -18.84 1.07 0.72
C ARG A 228 -18.33 2.35 0.05
N TYR A 229 -17.26 2.26 -0.73
CA TYR A 229 -16.71 3.41 -1.47
C TYR A 229 -17.75 3.98 -2.43
N LEU A 230 -18.35 3.13 -3.27
CA LEU A 230 -19.38 3.55 -4.23
C LEU A 230 -20.61 4.14 -3.53
N SER A 231 -21.02 3.58 -2.40
CA SER A 231 -22.14 4.10 -1.61
C SER A 231 -21.86 5.52 -1.11
N LEU A 232 -20.68 5.75 -0.54
CA LEU A 232 -20.27 7.07 -0.07
C LEU A 232 -20.09 8.05 -1.23
N ALA A 233 -19.42 7.63 -2.31
CA ALA A 233 -19.14 8.49 -3.45
C ALA A 233 -20.42 8.94 -4.19
N LEU A 234 -21.45 8.09 -4.23
CA LEU A 234 -22.72 8.36 -4.91
C LEU A 234 -23.83 8.89 -3.99
N GLY A 235 -23.56 8.99 -2.68
CA GLY A 235 -24.58 9.33 -1.68
C GLY A 235 -25.74 8.33 -1.62
N LEU A 236 -25.46 7.05 -1.86
CA LEU A 236 -26.46 5.97 -1.90
C LEU A 236 -26.46 5.14 -0.61
N PRO A 237 -27.62 4.57 -0.20
CA PRO A 237 -27.65 3.57 0.85
C PRO A 237 -26.73 2.38 0.52
N ALA A 238 -26.06 1.83 1.54
CA ALA A 238 -25.07 0.76 1.34
C ALA A 238 -25.68 -0.50 0.73
N GLU A 239 -26.93 -0.81 1.11
CA GLU A 239 -27.72 -1.94 0.61
C GLU A 239 -28.11 -1.79 -0.87
N SER A 240 -28.05 -0.58 -1.42
CA SER A 240 -28.36 -0.32 -2.83
C SER A 240 -27.23 -0.70 -3.78
N ILE A 241 -26.05 -1.06 -3.26
CA ILE A 241 -24.88 -1.42 -4.06
C ILE A 241 -24.35 -2.78 -3.62
N ARG A 242 -24.43 -3.75 -4.53
CA ARG A 242 -23.79 -5.05 -4.39
C ARG A 242 -22.58 -5.13 -5.30
N VAL A 243 -21.41 -5.44 -4.75
CA VAL A 243 -20.19 -5.71 -5.53
C VAL A 243 -19.86 -7.19 -5.47
N ILE A 244 -19.54 -7.77 -6.63
CA ILE A 244 -19.15 -9.17 -6.79
C ILE A 244 -17.77 -9.21 -7.45
N ALA A 245 -16.77 -9.75 -6.75
CA ALA A 245 -15.46 -10.08 -7.29
C ALA A 245 -15.22 -11.58 -7.11
N LYS A 246 -15.32 -12.35 -8.19
CA LYS A 246 -15.04 -13.79 -8.14
C LYS A 246 -13.54 -14.06 -8.23
N ASP A 247 -13.07 -14.57 -9.36
CA ASP A 247 -11.64 -14.71 -9.62
C ASP A 247 -11.09 -13.35 -10.08
N VAL A 248 -9.91 -12.97 -9.54
CA VAL A 248 -9.21 -11.73 -9.90
C VAL A 248 -7.79 -12.08 -10.30
N GLY A 249 -7.40 -11.70 -11.52
CA GLY A 249 -6.11 -12.04 -12.15
C GLY A 249 -4.96 -11.13 -11.70
N GLY A 250 -4.79 -11.01 -10.39
CA GLY A 250 -3.83 -10.12 -9.74
C GLY A 250 -4.39 -8.71 -9.52
N GLY A 251 -3.92 -8.06 -8.43
CA GLY A 251 -4.31 -6.69 -8.07
C GLY A 251 -3.12 -5.84 -7.60
N PHE A 252 -2.30 -6.38 -6.69
CA PHE A 252 -1.01 -5.82 -6.28
C PHE A 252 -1.06 -4.36 -5.76
N GLY A 253 -2.22 -3.87 -5.32
CA GLY A 253 -2.43 -2.50 -4.85
C GLY A 253 -3.25 -1.64 -5.82
N LEU A 254 -3.23 -1.93 -7.13
CA LEU A 254 -3.98 -1.18 -8.15
C LEU A 254 -5.50 -1.30 -7.95
N LYS A 255 -5.98 -2.48 -7.54
CA LYS A 255 -7.40 -2.83 -7.46
C LYS A 255 -7.98 -2.63 -6.05
N ASN A 256 -7.44 -1.70 -5.25
CA ASN A 256 -7.83 -1.53 -3.85
C ASN A 256 -9.15 -0.74 -3.66
N ILE A 257 -9.35 0.32 -4.43
CA ILE A 257 -10.59 1.11 -4.47
C ILE A 257 -11.02 1.33 -5.92
N PRO A 258 -12.32 1.58 -6.18
CA PRO A 258 -12.79 1.94 -7.51
C PRO A 258 -12.15 3.23 -8.04
N TRP A 259 -11.68 3.18 -9.28
CA TRP A 259 -11.13 4.32 -10.01
C TRP A 259 -12.20 5.16 -10.71
N ARG A 260 -11.82 6.34 -11.21
CA ARG A 260 -12.71 7.26 -11.94
C ARG A 260 -13.49 6.55 -13.04
N GLU A 261 -12.83 5.68 -13.82
CA GLU A 261 -13.48 4.92 -14.89
C GLU A 261 -14.51 3.92 -14.36
N GLU A 262 -14.21 3.22 -13.27
CA GLU A 262 -15.14 2.23 -12.70
C GLU A 262 -16.37 2.91 -12.11
N VAL A 263 -16.17 4.03 -11.41
CA VAL A 263 -17.27 4.85 -10.89
C VAL A 263 -18.09 5.45 -12.03
N ALA A 264 -17.44 5.90 -13.12
CA ALA A 264 -18.13 6.42 -14.29
C ALA A 264 -19.04 5.37 -14.94
N VAL A 265 -18.59 4.10 -15.06
CA VAL A 265 -19.41 3.00 -15.59
C VAL A 265 -20.64 2.77 -14.71
N VAL A 266 -20.49 2.80 -13.38
CA VAL A 266 -21.61 2.64 -12.44
C VAL A 266 -22.62 3.78 -12.58
N VAL A 267 -22.15 5.02 -12.65
CA VAL A 267 -22.99 6.22 -12.85
C VAL A 267 -23.71 6.16 -14.19
N ALA A 268 -22.99 5.84 -15.27
CA ALA A 268 -23.54 5.73 -16.61
C ALA A 268 -24.59 4.62 -16.71
N ALA A 269 -24.34 3.44 -16.11
CA ALA A 269 -25.30 2.34 -16.11
C ALA A 269 -26.60 2.72 -15.38
N ARG A 270 -26.48 3.46 -14.27
CA ARG A 270 -27.62 3.99 -13.52
C ARG A 270 -28.42 5.03 -14.32
N LEU A 271 -27.74 5.98 -14.97
CA LEU A 271 -28.38 7.00 -15.80
C LEU A 271 -29.05 6.41 -17.05
N PHE A 272 -28.37 5.48 -17.70
CA PHE A 272 -28.80 4.87 -18.96
C PHE A 272 -29.84 3.76 -18.77
N GLY A 273 -29.86 3.12 -17.59
CA GLY A 273 -30.83 2.09 -17.24
C GLY A 273 -30.60 0.72 -17.90
N ARG A 274 -29.35 0.41 -18.30
CA ARG A 274 -28.95 -0.89 -18.87
C ARG A 274 -27.59 -1.34 -18.34
N PRO A 275 -27.29 -2.65 -18.36
CA PRO A 275 -25.98 -3.14 -17.97
C PRO A 275 -24.88 -2.62 -18.90
N LEU A 276 -23.79 -2.11 -18.31
CA LEU A 276 -22.62 -1.60 -19.04
C LEU A 276 -21.37 -2.37 -18.63
N LYS A 277 -20.51 -2.65 -19.62
CA LYS A 277 -19.25 -3.37 -19.46
C LYS A 277 -18.08 -2.57 -20.00
N TRP A 278 -17.11 -2.30 -19.13
CA TRP A 278 -15.82 -1.73 -19.49
C TRP A 278 -14.71 -2.69 -19.11
N ILE A 279 -13.81 -2.96 -20.05
CA ILE A 279 -12.61 -3.79 -19.85
C ILE A 279 -11.45 -2.98 -20.43
N GLU A 280 -10.52 -2.55 -19.59
CA GLU A 280 -9.34 -1.83 -20.07
C GLU A 280 -8.41 -2.79 -20.83
N ASP A 281 -7.75 -2.30 -21.87
CA ASP A 281 -6.68 -3.04 -22.52
C ASP A 281 -5.31 -2.77 -21.89
N ARG A 282 -4.26 -3.41 -22.43
CA ARG A 282 -2.90 -3.22 -21.89
C ARG A 282 -2.35 -1.81 -22.14
N PHE A 283 -2.74 -1.16 -23.25
CA PHE A 283 -2.31 0.20 -23.54
C PHE A 283 -2.91 1.16 -22.52
N GLU A 284 -4.21 1.07 -22.26
CA GLU A 284 -4.89 1.83 -21.19
C GLU A 284 -4.32 1.49 -19.81
N ALA A 285 -4.07 0.20 -19.52
CA ALA A 285 -3.50 -0.20 -18.24
C ALA A 285 -2.11 0.41 -18.00
N LEU A 286 -1.28 0.57 -19.03
CA LEU A 286 0.05 1.16 -18.91
C LEU A 286 0.03 2.69 -18.93
N THR A 287 -0.91 3.31 -19.65
CA THR A 287 -0.91 4.76 -19.87
C THR A 287 -1.94 5.53 -19.06
N ALA A 288 -2.93 4.86 -18.46
CA ALA A 288 -4.06 5.50 -17.78
C ALA A 288 -4.49 4.85 -16.46
N SER A 289 -3.85 3.76 -16.03
CA SER A 289 -3.90 3.33 -14.63
C SER A 289 -2.85 4.07 -13.79
N SER A 290 -2.92 3.93 -12.46
CA SER A 290 -1.85 4.45 -11.61
C SER A 290 -0.51 3.81 -11.89
N HIS A 291 0.54 4.54 -11.55
CA HIS A 291 1.90 4.02 -11.45
C HIS A 291 2.36 4.03 -10.00
N ALA A 292 3.54 3.51 -9.73
CA ALA A 292 4.12 3.43 -8.40
C ALA A 292 5.58 3.90 -8.39
N ARG A 293 6.08 4.17 -7.18
CA ARG A 293 7.45 4.60 -6.89
C ARG A 293 7.70 6.02 -7.38
N GLU A 294 8.56 6.23 -8.38
CA GLU A 294 9.09 7.54 -8.78
C GLU A 294 9.49 8.43 -7.59
N GLN A 295 10.62 8.07 -7.01
CA GLN A 295 11.08 8.53 -5.70
C GLN A 295 12.53 8.96 -5.78
N GLU A 296 12.85 10.10 -5.17
CA GLU A 296 14.20 10.60 -4.97
C GLU A 296 14.45 10.70 -3.46
N ALA A 297 15.46 10.02 -2.93
CA ALA A 297 15.81 10.12 -1.51
C ALA A 297 17.32 10.22 -1.30
N THR A 298 17.73 11.05 -0.34
CA THR A 298 19.10 11.11 0.16
C THR A 298 19.10 10.85 1.65
N LEU A 299 19.74 9.75 2.06
CA LEU A 299 19.94 9.38 3.45
C LEU A 299 21.41 9.55 3.82
N THR A 300 21.66 10.32 4.88
CA THR A 300 22.98 10.44 5.51
C THR A 300 22.92 9.81 6.89
N ALA A 301 23.87 8.95 7.23
CA ALA A 301 23.98 8.34 8.55
C ALA A 301 25.41 8.39 9.09
N GLY A 302 25.51 8.67 10.39
CA GLY A 302 26.73 8.59 11.18
C GLY A 302 26.92 7.21 11.79
N PHE A 303 28.18 6.80 11.90
CA PHE A 303 28.62 5.56 12.55
C PHE A 303 29.76 5.84 13.54
N ASP A 304 29.77 5.12 14.66
CA ASP A 304 30.92 5.09 15.57
C ASP A 304 32.09 4.29 14.96
N ALA A 305 33.24 4.27 15.66
CA ALA A 305 34.44 3.57 15.19
C ALA A 305 34.23 2.05 15.07
N GLU A 306 33.26 1.52 15.82
CA GLU A 306 32.80 0.15 15.77
C GLU A 306 31.66 -0.06 14.76
N GLY A 307 31.32 0.89 13.90
CA GLY A 307 30.29 0.72 12.87
C GLY A 307 28.86 0.59 13.41
N ARG A 308 28.57 1.13 14.60
CA ARG A 308 27.20 1.29 15.11
C ARG A 308 26.63 2.64 14.69
N LEU A 309 25.36 2.66 14.33
CA LEU A 309 24.62 3.86 13.95
C LEU A 309 24.52 4.85 15.11
N THR A 310 24.73 6.14 14.83
CA THR A 310 24.66 7.22 15.84
C THR A 310 23.53 8.22 15.55
N ALA A 311 23.43 8.70 14.32
CA ALA A 311 22.41 9.64 13.88
C ALA A 311 22.12 9.50 12.38
N GLY A 312 20.94 9.93 11.93
CA GLY A 312 20.59 9.93 10.52
C GLY A 312 19.66 11.07 10.11
N TRP A 313 19.81 11.51 8.86
CA TRP A 313 18.99 12.53 8.21
C TRP A 313 18.54 12.06 6.84
N CYS A 314 17.26 12.25 6.50
CA CYS A 314 16.71 11.89 5.20
C CYS A 314 15.92 13.04 4.56
N ASP A 315 16.28 13.40 3.32
CA ASP A 315 15.45 14.22 2.43
C ASP A 315 14.82 13.31 1.38
N TYR A 316 13.50 13.34 1.27
CA TYR A 316 12.72 12.43 0.43
C TYR A 316 11.66 13.20 -0.39
N ALA A 317 11.64 12.95 -1.69
CA ALA A 317 10.65 13.49 -2.60
C ALA A 317 10.01 12.37 -3.43
N CYS A 318 8.71 12.50 -3.68
CA CYS A 318 7.95 11.55 -4.49
C CYS A 318 7.12 12.29 -5.54
N ASN A 319 7.08 11.76 -6.75
CA ASN A 319 6.20 12.25 -7.80
C ASN A 319 4.81 11.61 -7.66
N ASN A 320 3.82 12.38 -7.19
CA ASN A 320 2.46 11.90 -6.99
C ASN A 320 1.62 11.88 -8.28
N GLY A 321 2.11 12.46 -9.38
CA GLY A 321 1.33 12.65 -10.60
C GLY A 321 0.14 13.60 -10.41
N ALA A 322 -0.77 13.64 -11.38
CA ALA A 322 -1.89 14.59 -11.38
C ALA A 322 -3.06 14.12 -10.50
N TRP A 323 -3.28 12.81 -10.40
CA TRP A 323 -4.48 12.26 -9.75
C TRP A 323 -4.13 11.03 -8.89
N PRO A 324 -3.34 11.19 -7.80
CA PRO A 324 -2.93 10.07 -6.96
C PRO A 324 -4.11 9.41 -6.24
N MET A 325 -4.00 8.09 -6.00
CA MET A 325 -4.94 7.32 -5.17
C MET A 325 -4.84 7.66 -3.67
N GLY A 326 -3.72 8.26 -3.27
CA GLY A 326 -3.48 8.78 -1.92
C GLY A 326 -2.22 9.64 -1.91
N GLU A 327 -2.41 10.95 -1.68
CA GLU A 327 -1.33 11.94 -1.66
C GLU A 327 -0.36 11.76 -0.47
N ASP A 328 -0.86 11.21 0.64
CA ASP A 328 -0.13 11.02 1.90
C ASP A 328 0.61 9.67 2.02
N ALA A 329 0.59 8.81 0.98
CA ALA A 329 1.14 7.45 1.07
C ALA A 329 2.63 7.39 1.47
N ASN A 330 3.33 8.52 1.33
CA ASN A 330 4.72 8.73 1.70
C ASN A 330 5.01 8.67 3.21
N ILE A 331 4.00 8.83 4.09
CA ILE A 331 4.16 8.79 5.55
C ILE A 331 4.82 7.50 6.06
N ALA A 332 4.51 6.38 5.42
CA ALA A 332 4.95 5.07 5.88
C ALA A 332 6.47 4.85 5.71
N VAL A 333 7.13 5.53 4.77
CA VAL A 333 8.58 5.38 4.50
C VAL A 333 9.39 5.66 5.75
N HIS A 334 9.15 6.79 6.40
CA HIS A 334 9.94 7.20 7.57
C HIS A 334 9.57 6.41 8.83
N MET A 335 8.29 6.10 9.02
CA MET A 335 7.82 5.27 10.15
C MET A 335 8.52 3.90 10.22
N PHE A 336 8.86 3.31 9.06
CA PHE A 336 9.46 1.98 8.97
C PHE A 336 10.95 1.98 8.62
N MET A 337 11.58 3.15 8.49
CA MET A 337 13.00 3.29 8.15
C MET A 337 13.94 2.60 9.13
N TRP A 338 13.71 2.79 10.44
CA TRP A 338 14.62 2.33 11.48
C TRP A 338 14.07 1.35 12.52
N PRO A 339 12.79 0.93 12.60
CA PRO A 339 12.39 0.05 13.72
C PRO A 339 13.07 -1.32 13.76
N ALA A 340 13.69 -1.79 12.65
CA ALA A 340 14.50 -3.01 12.62
C ALA A 340 15.95 -2.81 13.13
N TYR A 341 16.38 -1.56 13.30
CA TYR A 341 17.76 -1.18 13.56
C TYR A 341 17.87 -0.17 14.71
N LYS A 342 18.93 -0.30 15.51
CA LYS A 342 19.23 0.55 16.65
C LYS A 342 19.88 1.85 16.16
N LEU A 343 19.06 2.82 15.76
CA LEU A 343 19.49 4.19 15.47
C LEU A 343 19.09 5.10 16.66
N PRO A 344 20.01 5.84 17.29
CA PRO A 344 19.67 6.71 18.43
C PRO A 344 18.95 8.02 18.07
N ALA A 345 19.26 8.63 16.93
CA ALA A 345 18.70 9.94 16.54
C ALA A 345 18.37 9.98 15.05
N TYR A 346 17.19 10.47 14.69
CA TYR A 346 16.73 10.52 13.31
C TYR A 346 15.89 11.76 13.04
N GLY A 347 16.17 12.47 11.94
CA GLY A 347 15.34 13.54 11.40
C GLY A 347 15.06 13.31 9.92
N PHE A 348 13.99 13.90 9.41
CA PHE A 348 13.65 13.81 8.00
C PHE A 348 12.73 14.95 7.55
N ILE A 349 12.68 15.12 6.22
CA ILE A 349 11.66 15.89 5.51
C ILE A 349 11.18 15.09 4.30
N THR A 350 9.88 15.17 4.00
CA THR A 350 9.23 14.46 2.90
C THR A 350 8.27 15.36 2.16
N ARG A 351 8.34 15.36 0.83
CA ARG A 351 7.40 16.11 -0.03
C ARG A 351 6.89 15.26 -1.20
N GLY A 352 5.58 15.10 -1.29
CA GLY A 352 4.91 14.57 -2.48
C GLY A 352 4.57 15.71 -3.44
N TRP A 353 4.90 15.57 -4.72
CA TRP A 353 4.76 16.63 -5.72
C TRP A 353 3.71 16.28 -6.78
N TYR A 354 2.79 17.19 -7.03
CA TYR A 354 1.89 17.11 -8.19
C TYR A 354 2.69 17.37 -9.48
N THR A 355 2.50 16.50 -10.48
CA THR A 355 3.06 16.64 -11.84
C THR A 355 2.00 16.28 -12.89
N ASN A 356 2.24 16.59 -14.15
CA ASN A 356 1.40 16.21 -15.29
C ASN A 356 1.67 14.77 -15.80
N THR A 357 1.94 13.85 -14.88
CA THR A 357 2.05 12.40 -15.14
C THR A 357 0.87 11.66 -14.51
N MET A 358 0.70 10.37 -14.82
CA MET A 358 -0.37 9.58 -14.19
C MET A 358 -0.25 9.55 -12.67
N GLY A 359 -1.37 9.41 -11.96
CA GLY A 359 -1.37 9.39 -10.50
C GLY A 359 -0.58 8.24 -9.89
N LEU A 360 0.05 8.49 -8.75
CA LEU A 360 0.66 7.46 -7.91
C LEU A 360 -0.43 6.56 -7.28
N GLY A 361 -0.18 5.26 -7.24
CA GLY A 361 -1.00 4.24 -6.60
C GLY A 361 -0.15 3.24 -5.85
N ALA A 362 -0.81 2.40 -5.04
CA ALA A 362 -0.13 1.38 -4.27
C ALA A 362 0.43 0.27 -5.19
N TYR A 363 1.67 -0.12 -4.94
CA TYR A 363 2.27 -1.35 -5.48
C TYR A 363 3.03 -2.03 -4.35
N ARG A 364 2.74 -3.32 -4.10
CA ARG A 364 3.32 -4.19 -3.03
C ARG A 364 4.47 -3.53 -2.26
N GLY A 365 4.22 -3.16 -1.00
CA GLY A 365 5.14 -2.38 -0.20
C GLY A 365 5.30 -0.94 -0.71
N PRO A 366 4.26 -0.08 -0.61
CA PRO A 366 4.37 1.33 -1.03
C PRO A 366 5.49 2.09 -0.31
N TRP A 367 5.90 1.64 0.89
CA TRP A 367 7.02 2.18 1.65
C TRP A 367 8.40 1.61 1.26
N ALA A 368 8.51 0.66 0.31
CA ALA A 368 9.72 -0.12 0.02
C ALA A 368 11.03 0.68 -0.17
N MET A 369 10.92 1.96 -0.51
CA MET A 369 12.04 2.91 -0.53
C MET A 369 12.86 2.90 0.76
N GLU A 370 12.22 2.71 1.92
CA GLU A 370 12.95 2.70 3.21
C GLU A 370 13.98 1.56 3.30
N THR A 371 13.59 0.36 2.85
CA THR A 371 14.47 -0.81 2.89
C THR A 371 15.53 -0.71 1.79
N LEU A 372 15.18 -0.21 0.59
CA LEU A 372 16.17 0.04 -0.47
C LEU A 372 17.26 1.02 -0.02
N LEU A 373 16.85 2.17 0.53
CA LEU A 373 17.74 3.25 0.94
C LEU A 373 18.63 2.83 2.13
N ARG A 374 18.03 2.25 3.17
CA ARG A 374 18.78 1.80 4.36
C ARG A 374 19.77 0.69 4.02
N GLU A 375 19.34 -0.35 3.32
CA GLU A 375 20.17 -1.55 3.14
C GLU A 375 21.32 -1.31 2.15
N THR A 376 21.14 -0.43 1.17
CA THR A 376 22.24 -0.01 0.27
C THR A 376 23.22 0.92 0.97
N LEU A 377 22.73 1.83 1.84
CA LEU A 377 23.60 2.65 2.70
C LEU A 377 24.43 1.79 3.65
N LEU A 378 23.84 0.78 4.29
CA LEU A 378 24.57 -0.11 5.21
C LEU A 378 25.66 -0.92 4.49
N ASP A 379 25.41 -1.35 3.26
CA ASP A 379 26.40 -2.09 2.47
C ASP A 379 27.55 -1.17 2.00
N LYS A 380 27.21 0.07 1.61
CA LYS A 380 28.18 1.15 1.33
C LYS A 380 29.04 1.47 2.56
N ALA A 381 28.42 1.59 3.73
CA ALA A 381 29.12 1.79 4.99
C ALA A 381 30.04 0.61 5.33
N ALA A 382 29.58 -0.63 5.17
CA ALA A 382 30.40 -1.82 5.42
C ALA A 382 31.71 -1.80 4.61
N ARG A 383 31.63 -1.47 3.30
CA ARG A 383 32.81 -1.32 2.43
C ARG A 383 33.75 -0.22 2.92
N ARG A 384 33.24 0.97 3.24
CA ARG A 384 34.05 2.11 3.70
C ARG A 384 34.73 1.85 5.05
N LEU A 385 34.06 1.15 5.96
CA LEU A 385 34.60 0.79 7.27
C LEU A 385 35.50 -0.46 7.24
N GLY A 386 35.55 -1.18 6.12
CA GLY A 386 36.32 -2.43 6.00
C GLY A 386 35.77 -3.58 6.84
N ILE A 387 34.47 -3.58 7.13
CA ILE A 387 33.78 -4.65 7.86
C ILE A 387 32.85 -5.44 6.93
N SER A 388 32.49 -6.66 7.29
CA SER A 388 31.60 -7.46 6.44
C SER A 388 30.17 -6.90 6.44
N PRO A 389 29.42 -7.04 5.33
CA PRO A 389 28.03 -6.59 5.26
C PRO A 389 27.08 -7.34 6.22
N VAL A 390 27.47 -8.53 6.68
CA VAL A 390 26.77 -9.25 7.76
C VAL A 390 27.06 -8.61 9.11
N GLU A 391 28.33 -8.28 9.36
CA GLU A 391 28.77 -7.75 10.65
C GLU A 391 28.18 -6.36 10.95
N ILE A 392 28.11 -5.47 9.95
CA ILE A 392 27.45 -4.17 10.17
C ILE A 392 25.98 -4.34 10.57
N ARG A 393 25.28 -5.34 10.02
CA ARG A 393 23.90 -5.65 10.38
C ARG A 393 23.82 -6.23 11.78
N ARG A 394 24.69 -7.18 12.15
CA ARG A 394 24.75 -7.73 13.52
C ARG A 394 24.90 -6.67 14.59
N ARG A 395 25.70 -5.63 14.33
CA ARG A 395 25.93 -4.54 15.28
C ARG A 395 24.71 -3.65 15.48
N ASN A 396 23.85 -3.54 14.47
CA ASN A 396 22.79 -2.55 14.43
C ASN A 396 21.38 -3.15 14.48
N LEU A 397 21.14 -4.38 14.04
CA LEU A 397 19.83 -5.01 14.06
C LEU A 397 19.29 -5.20 15.47
N VAL A 398 17.98 -5.10 15.61
CA VAL A 398 17.22 -5.49 16.80
C VAL A 398 17.08 -7.02 16.83
N TYR A 399 17.45 -7.64 17.94
CA TYR A 399 17.24 -9.07 18.21
C TYR A 399 16.06 -9.29 19.17
N LEU A 400 15.61 -10.53 19.34
CA LEU A 400 14.64 -10.88 20.39
C LEU A 400 15.14 -10.48 21.79
N SER A 401 16.44 -10.56 22.04
CA SER A 401 17.05 -10.15 23.31
C SER A 401 17.00 -8.64 23.56
N ASP A 402 16.77 -7.84 22.52
CA ASP A 402 16.71 -6.37 22.60
C ASP A 402 15.27 -5.87 22.87
N GLN A 403 14.26 -6.77 22.87
CA GLN A 403 12.84 -6.41 22.92
C GLN A 403 12.24 -6.49 24.34
N PRO A 404 11.30 -5.60 24.71
CA PRO A 404 10.70 -4.56 23.87
C PRO A 404 11.66 -3.40 23.59
N HIS A 405 11.61 -2.89 22.37
CA HIS A 405 12.38 -1.74 21.88
C HIS A 405 11.42 -0.68 21.31
N THR A 406 11.79 0.59 21.37
CA THR A 406 11.03 1.68 20.76
C THR A 406 11.96 2.41 19.80
N SER A 407 11.55 2.53 18.54
CA SER A 407 12.32 3.25 17.52
C SER A 407 12.37 4.75 17.80
N THR A 408 13.23 5.48 17.08
CA THR A 408 13.35 6.94 17.16
C THR A 408 12.07 7.71 16.89
N LEU A 409 11.16 7.13 16.12
CA LEU A 409 9.85 7.73 15.80
C LEU A 409 8.72 7.20 16.71
N GLY A 410 9.05 6.56 17.83
CA GLY A 410 8.06 6.10 18.82
C GLY A 410 7.34 4.80 18.46
N VAL A 411 7.72 4.12 17.37
CA VAL A 411 7.15 2.81 17.03
C VAL A 411 7.65 1.78 18.03
N GLU A 412 6.73 1.19 18.80
CA GLU A 412 7.01 0.07 19.70
C GLU A 412 7.20 -1.23 18.90
N VAL A 413 8.23 -1.96 19.28
CA VAL A 413 8.67 -3.18 18.62
C VAL A 413 8.87 -4.24 19.72
N ASN A 414 7.96 -5.20 19.78
CA ASN A 414 7.89 -6.20 20.85
C ASN A 414 7.52 -7.61 20.38
N ASP A 415 7.69 -7.88 19.09
CA ASP A 415 7.43 -9.18 18.46
C ASP A 415 8.04 -9.23 17.04
N ILE A 416 9.37 -9.09 16.88
CA ILE A 416 10.05 -9.20 15.56
C ILE A 416 11.32 -10.04 15.65
N THR A 417 11.86 -10.49 14.50
CA THR A 417 13.02 -11.41 14.45
C THR A 417 14.03 -11.11 13.34
N PRO A 418 14.35 -9.84 12.97
CA PRO A 418 15.24 -9.57 11.84
C PRO A 418 16.68 -10.06 12.10
N GLY A 419 17.19 -9.92 13.33
CA GLY A 419 18.48 -10.47 13.73
C GLY A 419 18.53 -12.00 13.63
N GLU A 420 17.50 -12.69 14.12
CA GLU A 420 17.40 -14.15 14.04
C GLU A 420 17.26 -14.66 12.60
N CYS A 421 16.53 -13.93 11.76
CA CYS A 421 16.44 -14.22 10.33
C CYS A 421 17.82 -14.13 9.65
N LEU A 422 18.61 -13.11 9.99
CA LEU A 422 19.98 -12.95 9.50
C LEU A 422 20.88 -14.11 9.95
N GLU A 423 20.86 -14.49 11.23
CA GLU A 423 21.71 -15.59 11.72
C GLU A 423 21.33 -16.93 11.08
N LYS A 424 20.03 -17.21 10.91
CA LYS A 424 19.55 -18.41 10.20
C LYS A 424 19.99 -18.42 8.73
N LEU A 425 19.92 -17.28 8.06
CA LEU A 425 20.41 -17.13 6.69
C LEU A 425 21.91 -17.43 6.60
N VAL A 426 22.72 -16.76 7.43
CA VAL A 426 24.18 -16.86 7.41
C VAL A 426 24.65 -18.28 7.73
N ALA A 427 23.95 -19.01 8.60
CA ALA A 427 24.24 -20.43 8.87
C ALA A 427 24.10 -21.34 7.63
N ASN A 428 23.40 -20.90 6.59
CA ASN A 428 23.16 -21.66 5.35
C ASN A 428 23.95 -21.12 4.14
N VAL A 429 24.88 -20.17 4.35
CA VAL A 429 25.69 -19.57 3.28
C VAL A 429 27.18 -19.71 3.59
N ASP A 430 27.93 -20.37 2.71
CA ASP A 430 29.40 -20.41 2.78
C ASP A 430 30.03 -19.11 2.27
N ILE A 431 29.96 -18.06 3.10
CA ILE A 431 30.48 -16.72 2.77
C ILE A 431 32.00 -16.77 2.52
N ALA A 432 32.74 -17.54 3.30
CA ALA A 432 34.19 -17.64 3.17
C ALA A 432 34.59 -18.31 1.86
N GLY A 433 33.90 -19.41 1.50
CA GLY A 433 34.03 -20.07 0.21
C GLY A 433 33.73 -19.13 -0.95
N PHE A 434 32.60 -18.40 -0.89
CA PHE A 434 32.22 -17.44 -1.93
C PHE A 434 33.26 -16.33 -2.10
N ARG A 435 33.77 -15.74 -1.02
CA ARG A 435 34.79 -14.68 -1.10
C ARG A 435 36.11 -15.18 -1.70
N LYS A 436 36.46 -16.44 -1.46
CA LYS A 436 37.61 -17.09 -2.13
C LYS A 436 37.36 -17.27 -3.63
N GLU A 437 36.17 -17.73 -4.01
CA GLU A 437 35.76 -17.88 -5.41
C GLU A 437 35.73 -16.55 -6.15
N GLN A 438 35.10 -15.52 -5.57
CA GLN A 438 35.05 -14.16 -6.10
C GLN A 438 36.44 -13.63 -6.43
N LYS A 439 37.42 -13.81 -5.52
CA LYS A 439 38.80 -13.37 -5.75
C LYS A 439 39.46 -14.09 -6.93
N GLU A 440 39.17 -15.38 -7.11
CA GLU A 440 39.70 -16.15 -8.23
C GLU A 440 39.01 -15.81 -9.55
N ALA A 441 37.68 -15.65 -9.54
CA ALA A 441 36.89 -15.20 -10.67
C ALA A 441 37.38 -13.84 -11.21
N ARG A 442 37.70 -12.90 -10.31
CA ARG A 442 38.26 -11.59 -10.70
C ARG A 442 39.57 -11.70 -11.47
N ARG A 443 40.43 -12.68 -11.19
CA ARG A 443 41.67 -12.91 -11.95
C ARG A 443 41.41 -13.39 -13.37
N GLN A 444 40.20 -13.90 -13.63
CA GLN A 444 39.74 -14.43 -14.90
C GLN A 444 38.82 -13.42 -15.63
N GLY A 445 38.72 -12.17 -15.14
CA GLY A 445 37.82 -11.16 -15.72
C GLY A 445 36.34 -11.37 -15.43
N ARG A 446 35.99 -12.19 -14.42
CA ARG A 446 34.62 -12.47 -14.00
C ARG A 446 34.29 -11.74 -12.71
N TYR A 447 33.15 -11.06 -12.66
CA TYR A 447 32.78 -10.17 -11.55
C TYR A 447 31.61 -10.75 -10.77
N LEU A 448 31.94 -11.58 -9.78
CA LEU A 448 30.97 -12.14 -8.85
C LEU A 448 30.67 -11.15 -7.72
N GLY A 449 29.43 -11.12 -7.25
CA GLY A 449 28.99 -10.27 -6.16
C GLY A 449 28.05 -10.96 -5.18
N LEU A 450 28.13 -10.57 -3.91
CA LEU A 450 27.34 -11.10 -2.80
C LEU A 450 26.61 -9.96 -2.08
N GLY A 451 25.28 -9.99 -2.14
CA GLY A 451 24.41 -9.00 -1.50
C GLY A 451 23.63 -9.57 -0.34
N PHE A 452 23.48 -8.78 0.72
CA PHE A 452 22.60 -9.06 1.84
C PHE A 452 21.61 -7.92 2.04
N ALA A 453 20.44 -8.24 2.54
CA ALA A 453 19.50 -7.27 3.09
C ALA A 453 18.75 -7.90 4.27
N ALA A 454 18.29 -7.07 5.21
CA ALA A 454 17.34 -7.44 6.25
C ALA A 454 16.30 -6.33 6.42
N TYR A 455 15.08 -6.72 6.82
CA TYR A 455 14.00 -5.77 7.01
C TYR A 455 12.96 -6.27 8.01
N ILE A 456 12.04 -5.36 8.34
CA ILE A 456 10.72 -5.71 8.86
C ILE A 456 9.64 -5.18 7.91
N GLU A 457 8.54 -5.92 7.79
CA GLU A 457 7.35 -5.50 7.04
C GLU A 457 6.23 -5.20 8.03
N PRO A 458 5.61 -4.01 8.01
CA PRO A 458 4.32 -3.82 8.68
C PRO A 458 3.24 -4.63 7.93
N THR A 459 2.59 -5.51 8.64
CA THR A 459 1.53 -6.41 8.15
C THR A 459 0.32 -6.35 9.06
N GLY A 460 -0.81 -6.90 8.64
CA GLY A 460 -1.95 -7.11 9.55
C GLY A 460 -2.52 -5.81 10.13
N ALA A 461 -2.30 -4.67 9.46
CA ALA A 461 -2.73 -3.37 9.97
C ALA A 461 -4.26 -3.38 10.18
N ALA A 462 -4.66 -3.02 11.40
CA ALA A 462 -6.04 -2.93 11.80
C ALA A 462 -6.20 -1.92 12.94
N GLY A 463 -7.04 -0.90 12.78
CA GLY A 463 -7.25 0.11 13.81
C GLY A 463 -8.47 0.98 13.53
N THR A 464 -8.35 2.27 13.87
CA THR A 464 -9.42 3.27 13.75
C THR A 464 -9.55 3.85 12.34
N MET A 465 -8.60 3.57 11.44
CA MET A 465 -8.69 4.01 10.05
C MET A 465 -9.85 3.31 9.33
N ALA A 466 -10.70 4.09 8.66
CA ALA A 466 -11.94 3.63 8.04
C ALA A 466 -11.80 2.41 7.10
N PRO A 467 -10.73 2.29 6.27
CA PRO A 467 -10.51 1.11 5.43
C PRO A 467 -9.65 0.01 6.09
N MET A 468 -9.22 0.15 7.36
CA MET A 468 -8.32 -0.81 8.01
C MET A 468 -8.92 -1.32 9.33
N THR A 469 -10.11 -1.93 9.28
CA THR A 469 -10.76 -2.54 10.45
C THR A 469 -10.50 -4.05 10.54
N GLY A 470 -10.88 -4.70 11.64
CA GLY A 470 -10.89 -6.17 11.74
C GLY A 470 -11.80 -6.87 10.71
N GLU A 471 -11.53 -8.15 10.47
CA GLU A 471 -12.31 -9.04 9.59
C GLU A 471 -13.14 -10.05 10.38
N THR A 472 -14.14 -10.63 9.71
CA THR A 472 -15.06 -11.59 10.31
C THR A 472 -15.04 -12.92 9.56
N ALA A 473 -15.05 -14.01 10.31
CA ALA A 473 -15.35 -15.34 9.82
C ALA A 473 -16.69 -15.82 10.39
N GLN A 474 -17.59 -16.28 9.52
CA GLN A 474 -18.85 -16.91 9.89
C GLN A 474 -18.82 -18.36 9.42
N LEU A 475 -18.93 -19.29 10.37
CA LEU A 475 -18.83 -20.72 10.12
C LEU A 475 -20.12 -21.41 10.50
N ARG A 476 -20.51 -22.40 9.70
CA ARG A 476 -21.68 -23.24 9.95
C ARG A 476 -21.35 -24.69 9.63
N ILE A 477 -21.70 -25.60 10.53
CA ILE A 477 -21.83 -27.02 10.20
C ILE A 477 -23.23 -27.21 9.63
N GLU A 478 -23.32 -27.61 8.37
CA GLU A 478 -24.57 -27.91 7.68
C GLU A 478 -25.20 -29.20 8.25
N PRO A 479 -26.52 -29.42 8.09
CA PRO A 479 -27.17 -30.68 8.49
C PRO A 479 -26.53 -31.94 7.88
N THR A 480 -25.78 -31.80 6.79
CA THR A 480 -25.01 -32.89 6.16
C THR A 480 -23.71 -33.24 6.90
N GLY A 481 -23.32 -32.47 7.91
CA GLY A 481 -22.05 -32.57 8.63
C GLY A 481 -20.88 -31.84 7.93
N LYS A 482 -21.11 -31.21 6.78
CA LYS A 482 -20.11 -30.42 6.04
C LYS A 482 -20.03 -28.99 6.57
N VAL A 483 -18.95 -28.28 6.26
CA VAL A 483 -18.69 -26.95 6.83
C VAL A 483 -18.73 -25.89 5.74
N THR A 484 -19.57 -24.87 5.97
CA THR A 484 -19.64 -23.66 5.15
C THR A 484 -18.98 -22.52 5.91
N ALA A 485 -18.04 -21.83 5.26
CA ALA A 485 -17.37 -20.66 5.78
C ALA A 485 -17.62 -19.46 4.89
N MET A 486 -18.21 -18.40 5.43
CA MET A 486 -18.36 -17.11 4.76
C MET A 486 -17.34 -16.15 5.38
N LEU A 487 -16.43 -15.64 4.56
CA LEU A 487 -15.34 -14.77 5.01
C LEU A 487 -15.52 -13.38 4.42
N SER A 488 -15.21 -12.36 5.22
CA SER A 488 -15.21 -10.97 4.78
C SER A 488 -13.95 -10.56 3.99
N THR A 489 -12.99 -11.48 3.85
CA THR A 489 -11.75 -11.29 3.10
C THR A 489 -11.96 -11.66 1.64
N HIS A 490 -10.97 -11.43 0.78
CA HIS A 490 -11.06 -11.82 -0.63
C HIS A 490 -9.69 -12.06 -1.26
N SER A 491 -9.59 -13.11 -2.09
CA SER A 491 -8.38 -13.49 -2.82
C SER A 491 -8.26 -12.85 -4.20
N GLN A 492 -7.04 -12.45 -4.54
CA GLN A 492 -6.63 -12.12 -5.92
C GLN A 492 -5.53 -13.07 -6.41
N GLY A 493 -5.55 -14.32 -5.94
CA GLY A 493 -4.60 -15.38 -6.30
C GLY A 493 -3.70 -15.88 -5.16
N HIS A 494 -3.77 -15.29 -3.97
CA HIS A 494 -2.94 -15.63 -2.81
C HIS A 494 -3.53 -16.77 -1.93
N GLY A 495 -4.59 -17.45 -2.38
CA GLY A 495 -4.96 -18.79 -1.90
C GLY A 495 -5.79 -18.87 -0.61
N THR A 496 -6.61 -17.86 -0.30
CA THR A 496 -7.43 -17.83 0.94
C THR A 496 -8.40 -19.00 1.05
N ALA A 497 -9.02 -19.47 -0.04
CA ALA A 497 -9.96 -20.60 0.03
C ALA A 497 -9.25 -21.89 0.46
N THR A 498 -7.98 -22.05 0.10
CA THR A 498 -7.11 -23.13 0.58
C THR A 498 -6.65 -22.92 2.01
N THR A 499 -5.99 -21.79 2.30
CA THR A 499 -5.36 -21.56 3.61
C THR A 499 -6.38 -21.46 4.74
N MET A 500 -7.52 -20.81 4.50
CA MET A 500 -8.57 -20.70 5.51
C MET A 500 -9.27 -22.05 5.74
N ALA A 501 -9.47 -22.85 4.69
CA ALA A 501 -9.99 -24.20 4.85
C ALA A 501 -9.06 -25.10 5.68
N GLN A 502 -7.73 -24.98 5.54
CA GLN A 502 -6.78 -25.70 6.40
C GLN A 502 -6.92 -25.29 7.88
N VAL A 503 -7.01 -23.98 8.17
CA VAL A 503 -7.22 -23.48 9.53
C VAL A 503 -8.53 -24.01 10.12
N ILE A 504 -9.63 -23.98 9.36
CA ILE A 504 -10.94 -24.49 9.80
C ILE A 504 -10.86 -25.98 10.08
N ALA A 505 -10.33 -26.75 9.13
CA ALA A 505 -10.26 -28.20 9.21
C ALA A 505 -9.50 -28.66 10.46
N GLU A 506 -8.35 -28.04 10.73
CA GLU A 506 -7.56 -28.36 11.92
C GLU A 506 -8.25 -27.95 13.23
N GLN A 507 -8.75 -26.72 13.33
CA GLN A 507 -9.33 -26.22 14.58
C GLN A 507 -10.68 -26.85 14.91
N LEU A 508 -11.46 -27.27 13.90
CA LEU A 508 -12.75 -27.93 14.08
C LEU A 508 -12.64 -29.47 14.16
N GLY A 509 -11.56 -30.06 13.64
CA GLY A 509 -11.36 -31.51 13.61
C GLY A 509 -12.10 -32.21 12.47
N VAL A 510 -12.24 -31.55 11.31
CA VAL A 510 -12.92 -32.08 10.10
C VAL A 510 -11.93 -32.34 8.97
N LEU A 511 -12.39 -33.01 7.91
CA LEU A 511 -11.59 -33.19 6.71
C LEU A 511 -11.48 -31.87 5.93
N TYR A 512 -10.32 -31.60 5.33
CA TYR A 512 -10.09 -30.42 4.48
C TYR A 512 -11.09 -30.34 3.31
N GLU A 513 -11.44 -31.49 2.74
CA GLU A 513 -12.38 -31.63 1.64
C GLU A 513 -13.81 -31.25 2.03
N ASP A 514 -14.13 -31.33 3.33
CA ASP A 514 -15.47 -31.05 3.87
C ASP A 514 -15.70 -29.57 4.18
N VAL A 515 -14.68 -28.73 4.01
CA VAL A 515 -14.77 -27.27 4.21
C VAL A 515 -14.91 -26.56 2.87
N SER A 516 -15.98 -25.77 2.73
CA SER A 516 -16.21 -24.85 1.61
C SER A 516 -16.08 -23.42 2.09
N VAL A 517 -15.27 -22.62 1.39
CA VAL A 517 -15.03 -21.21 1.70
C VAL A 517 -15.68 -20.34 0.62
N PHE A 518 -16.45 -19.36 1.07
CA PHE A 518 -17.14 -18.37 0.24
C PHE A 518 -16.65 -16.97 0.60
N GLU A 519 -16.23 -16.24 -0.42
CA GLU A 519 -15.76 -14.86 -0.41
C GLU A 519 -16.18 -14.18 -1.71
N GLY A 520 -15.93 -12.88 -1.87
CA GLY A 520 -16.07 -12.24 -3.18
C GLY A 520 -17.44 -11.64 -3.50
N ASP A 521 -18.34 -11.50 -2.53
CA ASP A 521 -19.65 -10.89 -2.73
C ASP A 521 -20.02 -10.04 -1.52
N SER A 522 -20.25 -8.74 -1.74
CA SER A 522 -20.49 -7.80 -0.65
C SER A 522 -21.81 -8.03 0.08
N ALA A 523 -22.73 -8.83 -0.50
CA ALA A 523 -24.02 -9.17 0.09
C ALA A 523 -23.98 -10.45 0.95
N ILE A 524 -22.86 -11.18 0.97
CA ILE A 524 -22.68 -12.37 1.83
C ILE A 524 -21.69 -12.09 2.95
N GLY A 525 -21.87 -12.74 4.09
CA GLY A 525 -20.98 -12.57 5.24
C GLY A 525 -21.12 -11.21 5.91
N ALA A 526 -20.07 -10.79 6.63
CA ALA A 526 -20.01 -9.51 7.32
C ALA A 526 -19.01 -8.56 6.64
N PHE A 527 -19.14 -7.25 6.87
CA PHE A 527 -18.21 -6.26 6.33
C PHE A 527 -16.76 -6.53 6.75
N GLY A 528 -15.84 -6.50 5.79
CA GLY A 528 -14.40 -6.52 5.99
C GLY A 528 -13.69 -5.67 4.95
N PRO A 529 -12.52 -5.10 5.26
CA PRO A 529 -11.80 -4.25 4.32
C PRO A 529 -11.06 -5.03 3.23
N GLY A 530 -10.96 -6.36 3.34
CA GLY A 530 -10.34 -7.23 2.34
C GLY A 530 -8.82 -7.11 2.26
N ALA A 531 -8.28 -7.29 1.05
CA ALA A 531 -6.85 -7.48 0.83
C ALA A 531 -6.05 -6.18 0.71
N ALA A 532 -5.17 -5.88 1.68
CA ALA A 532 -4.13 -4.84 1.61
C ALA A 532 -3.13 -5.03 2.77
N GLY A 533 -1.86 -4.60 2.67
CA GLY A 533 -0.95 -4.59 3.83
C GLY A 533 -0.68 -5.98 4.42
N SER A 534 -0.54 -7.01 3.57
CA SER A 534 -0.30 -8.41 3.95
C SER A 534 -1.17 -8.95 5.10
N ARG A 535 -2.44 -8.58 5.18
CA ARG A 535 -3.27 -8.75 6.40
C ARG A 535 -4.08 -10.04 6.51
N GLN A 536 -4.27 -10.79 5.43
CA GLN A 536 -5.23 -11.90 5.37
C GLN A 536 -4.78 -13.10 6.20
N GLY A 537 -3.49 -13.47 6.13
CA GLY A 537 -2.93 -14.54 6.96
C GLY A 537 -3.10 -14.27 8.45
N VAL A 538 -3.01 -13.00 8.85
CA VAL A 538 -3.14 -12.55 10.25
C VAL A 538 -4.61 -12.45 10.66
N ILE A 539 -5.40 -11.64 9.96
CA ILE A 539 -6.72 -11.21 10.42
C ILE A 539 -7.79 -12.24 10.02
N ALA A 540 -7.84 -12.63 8.74
CA ALA A 540 -8.74 -13.70 8.31
C ALA A 540 -8.35 -15.03 8.99
N GLY A 541 -7.05 -15.31 9.09
CA GLY A 541 -6.51 -16.48 9.77
C GLY A 541 -6.93 -16.53 11.25
N GLY A 542 -6.70 -15.45 12.00
CA GLY A 542 -7.11 -15.35 13.41
C GLY A 542 -8.63 -15.38 13.60
N ALA A 543 -9.39 -14.74 12.72
CA ALA A 543 -10.86 -14.78 12.76
C ALA A 543 -11.39 -16.20 12.56
N THR A 544 -10.87 -16.88 11.56
CA THR A 544 -11.20 -18.25 11.20
C THR A 544 -10.80 -19.23 12.29
N TRP A 545 -9.60 -19.07 12.86
CA TRP A 545 -9.10 -19.88 13.97
C TRP A 545 -10.06 -19.82 15.16
N ARG A 546 -10.44 -18.61 15.58
CA ARG A 546 -11.30 -18.44 16.75
C ARG A 546 -12.75 -18.84 16.49
N ALA A 547 -13.30 -18.52 15.32
CA ALA A 547 -14.64 -18.97 14.94
C ALA A 547 -14.74 -20.51 14.92
N SER A 548 -13.68 -21.19 14.45
CA SER A 548 -13.63 -22.66 14.41
C SER A 548 -13.61 -23.26 15.81
N GLN A 549 -12.83 -22.67 16.73
CA GLN A 549 -12.82 -23.09 18.14
C GLN A 549 -14.19 -22.92 18.79
N LEU A 550 -14.86 -21.77 18.59
CA LEU A 550 -16.20 -21.54 19.13
C LEU A 550 -17.21 -22.57 18.61
N LEU A 551 -17.11 -22.92 17.33
CA LEU A 551 -17.97 -23.93 16.71
C LEU A 551 -17.68 -25.35 17.25
N ALA A 552 -16.41 -25.70 17.44
CA ALA A 552 -15.99 -26.96 18.04
C ALA A 552 -16.51 -27.10 19.48
N GLU A 553 -16.41 -26.03 20.28
CA GLU A 553 -16.95 -26.02 21.65
C GLU A 553 -18.47 -26.21 21.67
N LYS A 554 -19.21 -25.58 20.73
CA LYS A 554 -20.66 -25.78 20.58
C LYS A 554 -21.00 -27.25 20.29
N VAL A 555 -20.24 -27.90 19.41
CA VAL A 555 -20.39 -29.35 19.11
C VAL A 555 -20.11 -30.20 20.35
N LYS A 556 -19.01 -29.92 21.06
CA LYS A 556 -18.64 -30.66 22.28
C LYS A 556 -19.72 -30.57 23.35
N VAL A 557 -20.31 -29.39 23.55
CA VAL A 557 -21.41 -29.19 24.51
C VAL A 557 -22.63 -30.05 24.15
N VAL A 558 -23.03 -30.08 22.88
CA VAL A 558 -24.15 -30.94 22.43
C VAL A 558 -23.82 -32.41 22.64
N ALA A 559 -22.65 -32.87 22.19
CA ALA A 559 -22.25 -34.27 22.28
C ALA A 559 -22.07 -34.75 23.73
N ALA A 560 -21.53 -33.89 24.60
CA ALA A 560 -21.40 -34.14 26.03
C ALA A 560 -22.77 -34.33 26.70
N HIS A 561 -23.74 -33.47 26.38
CA HIS A 561 -25.11 -33.60 26.88
C HIS A 561 -25.77 -34.90 26.41
N LEU A 562 -25.64 -35.25 25.13
CA LEU A 562 -26.21 -36.49 24.56
C LEU A 562 -25.59 -37.77 25.13
N SER A 563 -24.37 -37.68 25.68
CA SER A 563 -23.60 -38.82 26.18
C SER A 563 -23.45 -38.82 27.71
N ASN A 564 -24.08 -37.85 28.39
CA ASN A 564 -23.96 -37.63 29.84
C ASN A 564 -22.49 -37.55 30.32
N ALA A 565 -21.65 -36.87 29.54
CA ALA A 565 -20.22 -36.68 29.78
C ALA A 565 -19.88 -35.20 30.00
N GLY A 566 -18.63 -34.89 30.37
CA GLY A 566 -18.13 -33.51 30.40
C GLY A 566 -17.64 -33.06 29.01
N PRO A 567 -17.77 -31.79 28.61
CA PRO A 567 -17.27 -31.29 27.33
C PRO A 567 -15.77 -31.53 27.09
N ASP A 568 -14.95 -31.51 28.16
CA ASP A 568 -13.51 -31.78 28.10
C ASP A 568 -13.17 -33.23 27.72
N ALA A 569 -14.11 -34.16 27.92
CA ALA A 569 -13.98 -35.56 27.51
C ALA A 569 -14.38 -35.78 26.03
N VAL A 570 -14.79 -34.73 25.32
CA VAL A 570 -15.23 -34.81 23.91
C VAL A 570 -14.15 -34.28 22.98
N THR A 571 -13.78 -35.07 21.98
CA THR A 571 -12.87 -34.68 20.91
C THR A 571 -13.54 -34.80 19.54
N ILE A 572 -13.06 -34.01 18.58
CA ILE A 572 -13.52 -34.06 17.18
C ILE A 572 -12.33 -34.38 16.30
N SER A 573 -12.43 -35.42 15.49
CA SER A 573 -11.38 -35.82 14.56
C SER A 573 -11.95 -36.49 13.32
N GLY A 574 -11.50 -36.09 12.13
CA GLY A 574 -11.99 -36.64 10.86
C GLY A 574 -13.51 -36.50 10.67
N GLY A 575 -14.13 -35.48 11.27
CA GLY A 575 -15.60 -35.30 11.23
C GLY A 575 -16.39 -36.24 12.15
N MET A 576 -15.71 -36.96 13.04
CA MET A 576 -16.28 -37.81 14.07
C MET A 576 -16.09 -37.18 15.44
N VAL A 577 -17.14 -37.23 16.26
CA VAL A 577 -17.14 -36.77 17.64
C VAL A 577 -16.99 -37.97 18.54
N HIS A 578 -15.93 -37.98 19.36
CA HIS A 578 -15.54 -39.07 20.23
C HIS A 578 -15.69 -38.67 21.69
N VAL A 579 -16.11 -39.62 22.54
CA VAL A 579 -16.19 -39.46 23.99
C VAL A 579 -15.12 -40.35 24.63
N GLU A 580 -14.26 -39.77 25.46
CA GLU A 580 -13.20 -40.51 26.16
C GLU A 580 -13.77 -41.65 27.00
N GLY A 581 -13.19 -42.85 26.88
CA GLY A 581 -13.63 -44.04 27.61
C GLY A 581 -14.92 -44.70 27.11
N ALA A 582 -15.59 -44.13 26.10
CA ALA A 582 -16.84 -44.65 25.52
C ALA A 582 -16.80 -44.61 23.98
N PRO A 583 -15.89 -45.37 23.32
CA PRO A 583 -15.74 -45.34 21.86
C PRO A 583 -17.04 -45.71 21.11
N GLU A 584 -17.88 -46.56 21.68
CA GLU A 584 -19.20 -46.95 21.16
C GLU A 584 -20.22 -45.80 21.14
N MET A 585 -19.97 -44.71 21.86
CA MET A 585 -20.80 -43.50 21.89
C MET A 585 -20.35 -42.44 20.87
N SER A 586 -19.38 -42.77 20.01
CA SER A 586 -18.93 -41.87 18.95
C SER A 586 -20.05 -41.59 17.94
N ARG A 587 -20.19 -40.33 17.54
CA ARG A 587 -21.20 -39.87 16.57
C ARG A 587 -20.52 -39.10 15.46
N SER A 588 -21.04 -39.20 14.24
CA SER A 588 -20.63 -38.30 13.16
C SER A 588 -21.08 -36.87 13.44
N LEU A 589 -20.35 -35.88 12.91
CA LEU A 589 -20.82 -34.49 12.94
C LEU A 589 -22.19 -34.32 12.27
N LYS A 590 -22.51 -35.15 11.28
CA LYS A 590 -23.83 -35.19 10.66
C LYS A 590 -24.92 -35.51 11.68
N GLU A 591 -24.76 -36.57 12.48
CA GLU A 591 -25.75 -36.94 13.50
C GLU A 591 -25.89 -35.85 14.57
N ILE A 592 -24.79 -35.21 14.98
CA ILE A 592 -24.84 -34.08 15.91
C ILE A 592 -25.59 -32.89 15.28
N ALA A 593 -25.33 -32.59 14.01
CA ALA A 593 -26.01 -31.52 13.29
C ALA A 593 -27.52 -31.80 13.14
N GLU A 594 -27.91 -33.01 12.73
CA GLU A 594 -29.33 -33.40 12.62
C GLU A 594 -30.08 -33.18 13.94
N ILE A 595 -29.47 -33.50 15.08
CA ILE A 595 -30.05 -33.22 16.41
C ILE A 595 -30.08 -31.72 16.69
N ALA A 596 -28.99 -31.00 16.43
CA ALA A 596 -28.89 -29.56 16.70
C ALA A 596 -29.91 -28.72 15.91
N TYR A 597 -30.25 -29.13 14.69
CA TYR A 597 -31.24 -28.44 13.86
C TYR A 597 -32.67 -28.99 14.03
N GLY A 598 -32.82 -30.32 14.13
CA GLY A 598 -34.11 -31.00 14.01
C GLY A 598 -34.75 -31.41 15.34
N GLU A 599 -33.98 -31.50 16.42
CA GLU A 599 -34.46 -32.02 17.70
C GLU A 599 -34.12 -31.09 18.89
N PRO A 600 -34.62 -29.83 18.93
CA PRO A 600 -34.28 -28.86 19.98
C PRO A 600 -34.51 -29.36 21.42
N GLY A 601 -35.48 -30.25 21.62
CA GLY A 601 -35.77 -30.84 22.94
C GLY A 601 -34.69 -31.81 23.46
N ARG A 602 -33.70 -32.17 22.64
CA ARG A 602 -32.53 -32.98 23.03
C ARG A 602 -31.27 -32.15 23.21
N LEU A 603 -31.37 -30.83 23.11
CA LEU A 603 -30.27 -29.91 23.39
C LEU A 603 -30.23 -29.55 24.88
N PRO A 604 -29.07 -29.11 25.39
CA PRO A 604 -28.99 -28.53 26.71
C PRO A 604 -30.03 -27.43 26.92
N GLU A 605 -30.58 -27.36 28.14
CA GLU A 605 -31.56 -26.33 28.48
C GLU A 605 -31.01 -24.93 28.21
N GLY A 606 -31.79 -24.09 27.52
CA GLY A 606 -31.39 -22.73 27.15
C GLY A 606 -30.44 -22.61 25.95
N MET A 607 -29.98 -23.72 25.36
CA MET A 607 -29.15 -23.68 24.16
C MET A 607 -29.99 -23.43 22.90
N ALA A 608 -29.57 -22.45 22.10
CA ALA A 608 -30.18 -22.21 20.79
C ALA A 608 -29.85 -23.34 19.80
N SER A 609 -30.84 -23.70 18.98
CA SER A 609 -30.68 -24.65 17.86
C SER A 609 -29.66 -24.15 16.83
N GLY A 610 -29.15 -25.10 16.03
CA GLY A 610 -28.18 -24.87 14.97
C GLY A 610 -26.72 -24.98 15.40
N LEU A 611 -25.82 -25.03 14.42
CA LEU A 611 -24.37 -25.15 14.61
C LEU A 611 -23.62 -24.07 13.83
N GLU A 612 -23.80 -22.83 14.27
CA GLU A 612 -23.16 -21.65 13.73
C GLU A 612 -22.28 -20.97 14.78
N ALA A 613 -21.18 -20.39 14.33
CA ALA A 613 -20.33 -19.50 15.10
C ALA A 613 -19.81 -18.37 14.23
N GLN A 614 -19.58 -17.20 14.83
CA GLN A 614 -18.92 -16.10 14.16
C GLN A 614 -17.91 -15.44 15.08
N PHE A 615 -16.84 -14.92 14.51
CA PHE A 615 -15.86 -14.14 15.25
C PHE A 615 -15.29 -13.02 14.38
N ARG A 616 -15.27 -11.80 14.93
CA ARG A 616 -14.57 -10.66 14.35
C ARG A 616 -13.25 -10.49 15.07
N TYR A 617 -12.14 -10.54 14.33
CA TYR A 617 -10.82 -10.38 14.89
C TYR A 617 -10.27 -8.98 14.62
N GLN A 618 -9.86 -8.32 15.70
CA GLN A 618 -9.08 -7.09 15.68
C GLN A 618 -7.70 -7.41 16.29
N PRO A 619 -6.62 -7.52 15.50
CA PRO A 619 -5.27 -7.70 16.03
C PRO A 619 -4.77 -6.40 16.71
N PRO A 620 -3.57 -6.42 17.33
CA PRO A 620 -2.82 -5.20 17.61
C PRO A 620 -2.74 -4.29 16.37
N PRO A 621 -2.60 -2.96 16.54
CA PRO A 621 -2.73 -2.00 15.43
C PRO A 621 -1.94 -2.33 14.16
N VAL A 622 -0.73 -2.85 14.34
CA VAL A 622 0.15 -3.35 13.28
C VAL A 622 0.87 -4.60 13.81
N THR A 623 1.00 -5.62 12.98
CA THR A 623 1.91 -6.76 13.20
C THR A 623 3.13 -6.60 12.31
N MET A 624 4.27 -7.22 12.60
CA MET A 624 5.47 -7.05 11.79
C MET A 624 6.10 -8.37 11.38
N THR A 625 6.34 -8.58 10.09
CA THR A 625 7.11 -9.72 9.57
C THR A 625 8.58 -9.36 9.52
N SER A 626 9.49 -10.34 9.59
CA SER A 626 10.93 -10.11 9.49
C SER A 626 11.53 -11.04 8.45
N ALA A 627 12.51 -10.57 7.67
CA ALA A 627 13.31 -11.45 6.83
C ALA A 627 14.73 -10.93 6.63
N ALA A 628 15.60 -11.83 6.19
CA ALA A 628 16.91 -11.55 5.67
C ALA A 628 17.13 -12.33 4.37
N HIS A 629 17.67 -11.69 3.35
CA HIS A 629 17.91 -12.29 2.03
C HIS A 629 19.40 -12.24 1.67
N CYS A 630 19.83 -13.22 0.88
CA CYS A 630 21.17 -13.30 0.28
C CYS A 630 21.02 -13.55 -1.21
N CYS A 631 21.70 -12.74 -2.03
CA CYS A 631 21.75 -12.91 -3.49
C CYS A 631 23.21 -13.00 -3.95
N MET A 632 23.48 -13.93 -4.86
CA MET A 632 24.77 -14.08 -5.53
C MET A 632 24.58 -13.81 -7.02
N VAL A 633 25.41 -12.93 -7.58
CA VAL A 633 25.33 -12.56 -8.99
C VAL A 633 26.70 -12.68 -9.67
N GLU A 634 26.66 -12.78 -10.99
CA GLU A 634 27.78 -12.49 -11.89
C GLU A 634 27.38 -11.33 -12.79
N VAL A 635 28.22 -10.30 -12.86
CA VAL A 635 28.07 -9.17 -13.80
C VAL A 635 29.07 -9.36 -14.93
N ASP A 636 28.58 -9.37 -16.15
CA ASP A 636 29.40 -9.37 -17.36
C ASP A 636 29.89 -7.94 -17.63
N ALA A 637 31.20 -7.72 -17.57
CA ALA A 637 31.77 -6.37 -17.69
C ALA A 637 31.84 -5.84 -19.13
N GLU A 638 31.63 -6.68 -20.14
CA GLU A 638 31.61 -6.25 -21.55
C GLU A 638 30.20 -5.83 -22.00
N THR A 639 29.18 -6.45 -21.42
CA THR A 639 27.78 -6.27 -21.83
C THR A 639 26.90 -5.58 -20.79
N GLY A 640 27.30 -5.61 -19.51
CA GLY A 640 26.49 -5.12 -18.40
C GLY A 640 25.38 -6.08 -17.96
N PHE A 641 25.27 -7.29 -18.56
CA PHE A 641 24.25 -8.25 -18.14
C PHE A 641 24.52 -8.81 -16.74
N VAL A 642 23.45 -8.95 -15.97
CA VAL A 642 23.47 -9.53 -14.62
C VAL A 642 22.89 -10.94 -14.67
N LYS A 643 23.66 -11.92 -14.24
CA LYS A 643 23.19 -13.29 -14.03
C LYS A 643 23.03 -13.56 -12.54
N ILE A 644 21.82 -13.90 -12.12
CA ILE A 644 21.56 -14.34 -10.74
C ILE A 644 21.97 -15.82 -10.64
N LEU A 645 22.92 -16.11 -9.75
CA LEU A 645 23.48 -17.44 -9.58
C LEU A 645 22.74 -18.24 -8.51
N ARG A 646 22.34 -17.57 -7.42
CA ARG A 646 21.67 -18.17 -6.28
C ARG A 646 20.96 -17.10 -5.47
N TRP A 647 19.78 -17.42 -4.96
CA TRP A 647 19.02 -16.53 -4.08
C TRP A 647 18.39 -17.31 -2.94
N ILE A 648 18.66 -16.88 -1.70
CA ILE A 648 18.15 -17.51 -0.49
C ILE A 648 17.35 -16.48 0.31
N SER A 649 16.13 -16.84 0.68
CA SER A 649 15.24 -16.09 1.57
C SER A 649 15.18 -16.77 2.94
N SER A 650 15.40 -16.02 4.00
CA SER A 650 15.15 -16.42 5.38
C SER A 650 14.06 -15.53 5.96
N GLU A 651 12.84 -16.03 6.05
CA GLU A 651 11.66 -15.24 6.39
C GLU A 651 10.89 -15.83 7.59
N ASP A 652 10.45 -14.94 8.47
CA ASP A 652 9.64 -15.25 9.64
C ASP A 652 8.23 -14.69 9.50
N CYS A 653 7.35 -15.46 8.86
CA CYS A 653 5.92 -15.16 8.82
C CYS A 653 5.14 -15.78 10.00
N GLY A 654 5.82 -16.12 11.10
CA GLY A 654 5.23 -16.80 12.24
C GLY A 654 4.77 -18.22 11.92
N THR A 655 3.56 -18.58 12.37
CA THR A 655 2.94 -19.87 12.04
C THR A 655 2.60 -19.94 10.54
N VAL A 656 3.32 -20.78 9.80
CA VAL A 656 3.05 -21.03 8.38
C VAL A 656 1.77 -21.85 8.22
N ILE A 657 0.77 -21.29 7.53
CA ILE A 657 -0.47 -22.02 7.22
C ILE A 657 -0.24 -23.06 6.12
N ASN A 658 0.35 -22.64 5.00
CA ASN A 658 0.67 -23.51 3.87
C ASN A 658 2.02 -23.09 3.27
N PRO A 659 3.09 -23.92 3.39
CA PRO A 659 4.41 -23.56 2.87
C PRO A 659 4.42 -23.27 1.37
N GLY A 660 3.62 -23.98 0.57
CA GLY A 660 3.57 -23.77 -0.88
C GLY A 660 2.95 -22.41 -1.26
N VAL A 661 1.97 -21.94 -0.49
CA VAL A 661 1.38 -20.61 -0.69
C VAL A 661 2.38 -19.52 -0.28
N VAL A 662 3.03 -19.67 0.89
CA VAL A 662 4.03 -18.72 1.39
C VAL A 662 5.18 -18.57 0.39
N GLU A 663 5.81 -19.68 0.01
CA GLU A 663 6.92 -19.68 -0.95
C GLU A 663 6.50 -19.09 -2.31
N GLY A 664 5.27 -19.34 -2.77
CA GLY A 664 4.74 -18.73 -3.99
C GLY A 664 4.57 -17.21 -3.88
N GLN A 665 4.21 -16.67 -2.71
CA GLN A 665 4.17 -15.22 -2.49
C GLN A 665 5.57 -14.61 -2.50
N ILE A 666 6.53 -15.25 -1.83
CA ILE A 666 7.94 -14.82 -1.81
C ILE A 666 8.49 -14.81 -3.24
N ALA A 667 8.33 -15.90 -3.99
CA ALA A 667 8.77 -16.02 -5.38
C ALA A 667 8.19 -14.92 -6.27
N GLY A 668 6.87 -14.68 -6.18
CA GLY A 668 6.21 -13.64 -6.97
C GLY A 668 6.70 -12.24 -6.64
N GLY A 669 6.93 -11.94 -5.35
CA GLY A 669 7.52 -10.67 -4.93
C GLY A 669 8.96 -10.50 -5.40
N LEU A 670 9.77 -11.57 -5.36
CA LEU A 670 11.15 -11.54 -5.84
C LEU A 670 11.23 -11.39 -7.36
N ALA A 671 10.33 -11.99 -8.13
CA ALA A 671 10.23 -11.74 -9.57
C ALA A 671 9.96 -10.26 -9.87
N GLN A 672 9.01 -9.64 -9.14
CA GLN A 672 8.74 -8.20 -9.25
C GLN A 672 9.94 -7.33 -8.81
N ALA A 673 10.73 -7.79 -7.84
CA ALA A 673 11.95 -7.10 -7.45
C ALA A 673 13.04 -7.16 -8.52
N ILE A 674 13.19 -8.29 -9.20
CA ILE A 674 14.09 -8.44 -10.35
C ILE A 674 13.68 -7.49 -11.47
N GLY A 675 12.39 -7.41 -11.78
CA GLY A 675 11.82 -6.44 -12.70
C GLY A 675 12.17 -5.00 -12.32
N GLN A 676 11.89 -4.60 -11.08
CA GLN A 676 12.22 -3.27 -10.54
C GLN A 676 13.71 -2.91 -10.65
N VAL A 677 14.62 -3.86 -10.42
CA VAL A 677 16.06 -3.56 -10.43
C VAL A 677 16.64 -3.59 -11.83
N LEU A 678 16.18 -4.44 -12.74
CA LEU A 678 16.88 -4.71 -14.00
C LEU A 678 16.11 -4.30 -15.26
N LEU A 679 14.78 -4.17 -15.21
CA LEU A 679 13.94 -4.20 -16.42
C LEU A 679 12.88 -3.09 -16.49
N GLU A 680 12.04 -2.96 -15.47
CA GLU A 680 10.80 -2.19 -15.52
C GLU A 680 11.08 -0.69 -15.41
N GLU A 681 10.54 0.10 -16.34
CA GLU A 681 10.53 1.56 -16.28
C GLU A 681 9.33 2.09 -17.06
N MET A 682 8.68 3.12 -16.53
CA MET A 682 7.62 3.89 -17.22
C MET A 682 8.12 5.32 -17.43
N PRO A 683 8.96 5.57 -18.46
CA PRO A 683 9.52 6.89 -18.69
C PRO A 683 8.51 7.81 -19.40
N TYR A 684 8.68 9.11 -19.20
CA TYR A 684 7.91 10.16 -19.85
C TYR A 684 8.83 11.08 -20.65
N ASP A 685 8.40 11.54 -21.81
CA ASP A 685 9.12 12.59 -22.55
C ASP A 685 8.85 14.00 -21.97
N ALA A 686 9.52 15.01 -22.51
CA ALA A 686 9.36 16.40 -22.08
C ALA A 686 7.97 17.00 -22.37
N ARG A 687 7.14 16.34 -23.20
CA ARG A 687 5.73 16.70 -23.45
C ARG A 687 4.77 15.91 -22.55
N GLY A 688 5.28 15.10 -21.62
CA GLY A 688 4.49 14.28 -20.72
C GLY A 688 3.84 13.06 -21.39
N ASN A 689 4.36 12.61 -22.54
CA ASN A 689 3.90 11.36 -23.16
C ASN A 689 4.56 10.14 -22.48
N PRO A 690 3.78 9.11 -22.09
CA PRO A 690 4.35 7.85 -21.61
C PRO A 690 5.04 7.11 -22.76
N LEU A 691 6.28 6.68 -22.54
CA LEU A 691 7.11 6.05 -23.56
C LEU A 691 7.01 4.52 -23.56
N ALA A 692 6.58 3.90 -22.46
CA ALA A 692 6.44 2.45 -22.32
C ALA A 692 4.97 2.01 -22.36
N ALA A 693 4.31 2.22 -23.50
CA ALA A 693 2.86 2.00 -23.63
C ALA A 693 2.44 0.55 -23.95
N THR A 694 3.39 -0.36 -24.16
CA THR A 694 3.14 -1.78 -24.43
C THR A 694 4.21 -2.66 -23.77
N PHE A 695 3.98 -3.97 -23.67
CA PHE A 695 5.01 -4.93 -23.19
C PHE A 695 6.21 -5.10 -24.12
N LYS A 696 6.23 -4.44 -25.28
CA LYS A 696 7.44 -4.34 -26.09
C LYS A 696 8.49 -3.45 -25.42
N ASP A 697 8.03 -2.39 -24.74
CA ASP A 697 8.87 -1.35 -24.15
C ASP A 697 8.84 -1.40 -22.61
N TYR A 698 7.70 -1.79 -22.03
CA TYR A 698 7.59 -2.11 -20.60
C TYR A 698 7.99 -3.57 -20.34
N LEU A 699 9.25 -3.79 -19.98
CA LEU A 699 9.85 -5.11 -19.86
C LEU A 699 9.45 -5.80 -18.54
N MET A 700 8.44 -6.65 -18.59
CA MET A 700 8.13 -7.57 -17.48
C MET A 700 9.16 -8.71 -17.42
N PRO A 701 9.56 -9.16 -16.21
CA PRO A 701 10.47 -10.30 -16.08
C PRO A 701 9.87 -11.57 -16.68
N ALA A 702 10.65 -12.24 -17.52
CA ALA A 702 10.33 -13.55 -18.10
C ALA A 702 10.95 -14.68 -17.28
N ILE A 703 10.62 -15.93 -17.64
CA ILE A 703 11.19 -17.12 -16.97
C ILE A 703 12.72 -17.21 -17.07
N SER A 704 13.33 -16.57 -18.07
CA SER A 704 14.79 -16.50 -18.22
C SER A 704 15.47 -15.58 -17.20
N ASP A 705 14.72 -14.63 -16.62
CA ASP A 705 15.25 -13.60 -15.73
C ASP A 705 15.12 -14.00 -14.26
N VAL A 706 14.20 -14.93 -13.97
CA VAL A 706 13.85 -15.36 -12.61
C VAL A 706 14.52 -16.70 -12.28
N PRO A 707 15.40 -16.77 -11.26
CA PRO A 707 16.03 -18.02 -10.85
C PRO A 707 15.10 -18.88 -9.99
N ASP A 708 15.51 -20.12 -9.72
CA ASP A 708 14.97 -20.86 -8.59
C ASP A 708 15.41 -20.19 -7.27
N PHE A 709 14.47 -20.08 -6.32
CA PHE A 709 14.71 -19.51 -5.00
C PHE A 709 14.80 -20.61 -3.94
N GLU A 710 15.65 -20.39 -2.94
CA GLU A 710 15.75 -21.23 -1.74
C GLU A 710 15.07 -20.55 -0.56
N TYR A 711 14.32 -21.31 0.24
CA TYR A 711 13.52 -20.77 1.34
C TYR A 711 13.91 -21.39 2.68
N ILE A 712 14.14 -20.53 3.67
CA ILE A 712 14.36 -20.86 5.07
C ILE A 712 13.22 -20.21 5.85
N HIS A 713 12.36 -21.04 6.44
CA HIS A 713 11.26 -20.55 7.26
C HIS A 713 11.74 -20.41 8.71
N ALA A 714 11.91 -19.18 9.19
CA ALA A 714 12.39 -18.91 10.55
C ALA A 714 11.34 -19.29 11.63
N ASN A 715 10.04 -19.13 11.34
CA ASN A 715 8.90 -19.68 12.09
C ASN A 715 8.87 -19.40 13.60
N THR A 716 8.93 -18.14 14.01
CA THR A 716 8.68 -17.73 15.39
C THR A 716 7.23 -17.31 15.54
N PRO A 717 6.37 -18.12 16.21
CA PRO A 717 4.95 -17.78 16.33
C PRO A 717 4.76 -16.38 16.91
N ALA A 718 3.94 -15.57 16.24
CA ALA A 718 3.62 -14.22 16.67
C ALA A 718 2.65 -14.23 17.87
N GLN A 719 2.44 -13.06 18.46
CA GLN A 719 1.46 -12.84 19.54
C GLN A 719 -0.01 -12.82 19.05
N THR A 720 -0.24 -12.95 17.75
CA THR A 720 -1.57 -12.97 17.12
C THR A 720 -2.33 -14.27 17.41
N ILE A 721 -3.66 -14.28 17.20
CA ILE A 721 -4.42 -15.54 17.27
C ILE A 721 -3.91 -16.48 16.18
N GLY A 722 -3.45 -17.67 16.58
CA GLY A 722 -2.83 -18.66 15.69
C GLY A 722 -1.35 -18.42 15.41
N GLY A 723 -0.80 -17.27 15.81
CA GLY A 723 0.62 -16.94 15.70
C GLY A 723 1.11 -16.62 14.29
N MET A 724 0.22 -16.32 13.34
CA MET A 724 0.57 -15.94 11.97
C MET A 724 1.03 -14.48 11.86
N ARG A 725 1.90 -14.21 10.88
CA ARG A 725 2.22 -12.88 10.34
C ARG A 725 1.96 -12.83 8.83
N GLY A 726 2.03 -11.65 8.23
CA GLY A 726 1.89 -11.48 6.77
C GLY A 726 3.15 -11.90 5.99
N VAL A 727 3.04 -12.12 4.68
CA VAL A 727 4.17 -12.46 3.78
C VAL A 727 3.91 -12.05 2.32
N GLY A 728 2.88 -11.24 2.09
CA GLY A 728 2.34 -10.99 0.74
C GLY A 728 3.17 -10.00 -0.07
N GLU A 729 3.89 -9.08 0.57
CA GLU A 729 4.58 -7.96 -0.09
C GLU A 729 6.11 -8.04 0.07
N GLY A 730 6.60 -8.77 1.08
CA GLY A 730 8.00 -8.82 1.48
C GLY A 730 9.02 -8.99 0.36
N GLY A 731 8.81 -9.95 -0.55
CA GLY A 731 9.72 -10.19 -1.68
C GLY A 731 9.96 -8.94 -2.55
N ALA A 732 8.93 -8.10 -2.74
CA ALA A 732 9.04 -6.86 -3.52
C ALA A 732 9.71 -5.71 -2.75
N ILE A 733 9.82 -5.82 -1.41
CA ILE A 733 10.44 -4.84 -0.51
C ILE A 733 11.93 -5.13 -0.30
N ILE A 734 12.27 -6.34 0.16
CA ILE A 734 13.65 -6.73 0.46
C ILE A 734 14.43 -7.16 -0.79
N GLY A 735 13.72 -7.59 -1.84
CA GLY A 735 14.31 -8.05 -3.08
C GLY A 735 15.23 -7.02 -3.73
N PRO A 736 14.78 -5.77 -3.97
CA PRO A 736 15.57 -4.76 -4.65
C PRO A 736 16.93 -4.46 -3.98
N PRO A 737 17.02 -4.13 -2.67
CA PRO A 737 18.33 -3.89 -2.06
C PRO A 737 19.23 -5.13 -2.02
N THR A 738 18.67 -6.34 -1.90
CA THR A 738 19.49 -7.57 -1.91
C THR A 738 20.22 -7.70 -3.24
N LEU A 739 19.51 -7.50 -4.35
CA LEU A 739 20.08 -7.59 -5.70
C LEU A 739 21.02 -6.41 -6.00
N VAL A 740 20.63 -5.19 -5.63
CA VAL A 740 21.49 -3.99 -5.79
C VAL A 740 22.81 -4.17 -5.03
N ASN A 741 22.77 -4.64 -3.78
CA ASN A 741 23.99 -4.88 -3.00
C ASN A 741 24.88 -5.96 -3.63
N ALA A 742 24.29 -7.01 -4.21
CA ALA A 742 25.04 -8.04 -4.92
C ALA A 742 25.73 -7.45 -6.18
N ILE A 743 25.02 -6.63 -6.95
CA ILE A 743 25.58 -5.94 -8.12
C ILE A 743 26.68 -4.96 -7.70
N ALA A 744 26.46 -4.15 -6.66
CA ALA A 744 27.46 -3.21 -6.14
C ALA A 744 28.73 -3.93 -5.65
N ASP A 745 28.60 -5.09 -4.99
CA ASP A 745 29.74 -5.91 -4.57
C ASP A 745 30.52 -6.49 -5.77
N ALA A 746 29.83 -6.88 -6.85
CA ALA A 746 30.45 -7.29 -8.11
C ALA A 746 31.22 -6.14 -8.78
N LEU A 747 30.64 -4.94 -8.78
CA LEU A 747 31.19 -3.73 -9.40
C LEU A 747 32.27 -3.01 -8.58
N SER A 748 32.44 -3.38 -7.30
CA SER A 748 33.42 -2.77 -6.39
C SER A 748 34.87 -2.66 -6.90
N PRO A 749 35.39 -3.50 -7.82
CA PRO A 749 36.71 -3.28 -8.41
C PRO A 749 36.81 -2.07 -9.36
N PHE A 750 35.68 -1.55 -9.87
CA PHE A 750 35.65 -0.44 -10.83
C PHE A 750 35.42 0.90 -10.12
N CYS A 751 34.35 0.98 -9.33
CA CYS A 751 33.98 2.17 -8.55
C CYS A 751 32.93 1.81 -7.50
N GLU A 752 32.67 2.75 -6.59
CA GLU A 752 31.50 2.71 -5.71
C GLU A 752 30.34 3.45 -6.40
N ILE A 753 29.12 2.88 -6.33
CA ILE A 753 27.91 3.55 -6.82
C ILE A 753 27.54 4.66 -5.81
N GLU A 754 27.90 5.90 -6.13
CA GLU A 754 27.60 7.05 -5.25
C GLU A 754 26.11 7.38 -5.25
N GLU A 755 25.51 7.48 -6.43
CA GLU A 755 24.08 7.70 -6.66
C GLU A 755 23.47 6.48 -7.36
N LEU A 756 22.50 5.84 -6.72
CA LEU A 756 21.83 4.67 -7.26
C LEU A 756 20.62 5.12 -8.09
N THR A 757 20.69 4.96 -9.41
CA THR A 757 19.55 5.19 -10.31
C THR A 757 19.05 3.87 -10.86
N LEU A 758 17.83 3.49 -10.51
CA LEU A 758 17.17 2.29 -11.04
C LEU A 758 16.40 2.61 -12.34
N PRO A 759 16.19 1.62 -13.23
CA PRO A 759 16.73 0.27 -13.17
C PRO A 759 18.22 0.23 -13.56
N LEU A 760 18.97 -0.72 -13.04
CA LEU A 760 20.34 -1.04 -13.44
C LEU A 760 20.33 -1.83 -14.76
N THR A 761 19.94 -1.16 -15.84
CA THR A 761 19.99 -1.73 -17.19
C THR A 761 21.42 -2.05 -17.58
N PRO A 762 21.65 -2.93 -18.59
CA PRO A 762 23.01 -3.22 -19.06
C PRO A 762 23.78 -1.95 -19.46
N ALA A 763 23.13 -0.99 -20.11
CA ALA A 763 23.74 0.30 -20.47
C ALA A 763 24.19 1.09 -19.23
N ARG A 764 23.33 1.19 -18.20
CA ARG A 764 23.65 1.92 -16.97
C ARG A 764 24.76 1.22 -16.17
N ILE A 765 24.81 -0.12 -16.18
CA ILE A 765 25.90 -0.88 -15.57
C ILE A 765 27.22 -0.63 -16.30
N LEU A 766 27.22 -0.60 -17.64
CA LEU A 766 28.42 -0.25 -18.42
C LEU A 766 28.88 1.19 -18.13
N ASP A 767 27.96 2.14 -18.02
CA ASP A 767 28.30 3.51 -17.63
C ASP A 767 28.98 3.55 -16.25
N VAL A 768 28.53 2.75 -15.27
CA VAL A 768 29.20 2.61 -13.96
C VAL A 768 30.62 2.07 -14.13
N ILE A 769 30.80 0.99 -14.89
CA ILE A 769 32.09 0.32 -15.13
C ILE A 769 33.09 1.25 -15.81
N GLU A 770 32.62 1.99 -16.82
CA GLU A 770 33.42 2.94 -17.60
C GLU A 770 33.61 4.28 -16.89
N GLN A 771 33.04 4.44 -15.69
CA GLN A 771 33.02 5.68 -14.91
C GLN A 771 32.47 6.86 -15.72
N ARG A 772 31.51 6.57 -16.60
CA ARG A 772 30.70 7.58 -17.27
C ARG A 772 29.70 8.11 -16.26
N ASP A 773 29.22 9.31 -16.54
CA ASP A 773 28.19 9.90 -15.70
C ASP A 773 26.88 9.11 -15.82
N VAL A 774 26.61 8.28 -14.81
CA VAL A 774 25.44 7.40 -14.69
C VAL A 774 24.18 8.12 -14.19
N SER A 775 24.35 9.33 -13.64
CA SER A 775 23.28 10.10 -13.01
C SER A 775 22.44 10.90 -14.03
N GLY A 776 22.89 10.97 -15.29
CA GLY A 776 22.34 11.90 -16.27
C GLY A 776 22.57 13.37 -15.91
N THR A 777 23.42 13.66 -14.91
CA THR A 777 23.67 15.03 -14.43
C THR A 777 24.34 15.91 -15.46
N ARG A 778 25.04 15.40 -16.48
CA ARG A 778 25.49 16.22 -17.62
C ARG A 778 24.32 16.83 -18.40
N ASP A 779 23.23 16.09 -18.57
CA ASP A 779 22.02 16.60 -19.23
C ASP A 779 21.19 17.49 -18.30
N ARG A 780 21.15 17.19 -17.00
CA ARG A 780 20.53 18.07 -15.97
C ARG A 780 21.30 19.37 -15.81
N ALA A 781 22.63 19.33 -15.71
CA ALA A 781 23.50 20.51 -15.64
C ALA A 781 23.38 21.37 -16.90
N ASN A 782 23.35 20.78 -18.11
CA ASN A 782 23.10 21.53 -19.34
C ASN A 782 21.70 22.16 -19.38
N ARG A 783 20.68 21.52 -18.79
CA ARG A 783 19.31 22.07 -18.66
C ARG A 783 19.24 23.16 -17.59
N ASP A 784 19.95 23.01 -16.48
CA ASP A 784 20.05 23.98 -15.40
C ASP A 784 20.86 25.20 -15.83
N GLU A 785 21.90 25.03 -16.65
CA GLU A 785 22.63 26.13 -17.31
C GLU A 785 21.74 26.84 -18.32
N ALA A 786 20.91 26.10 -19.08
CA ALA A 786 19.91 26.68 -19.98
C ALA A 786 18.76 27.37 -19.24
N ALA A 787 18.42 26.94 -18.01
CA ALA A 787 17.44 27.59 -17.14
C ALA A 787 18.02 28.85 -16.49
N ARG A 788 19.26 28.81 -15.99
CA ARG A 788 20.00 30.00 -15.50
C ARG A 788 20.19 31.05 -16.59
N ALA A 789 20.46 30.64 -17.82
CA ALA A 789 20.53 31.54 -18.97
C ALA A 789 19.17 32.19 -19.33
N ARG A 790 18.04 31.58 -18.91
CA ARG A 790 16.69 32.17 -19.04
C ARG A 790 16.37 33.12 -17.88
N ASP A 791 16.81 32.80 -16.67
CA ASP A 791 16.65 33.68 -15.50
C ASP A 791 17.51 34.95 -15.60
N GLU A 792 18.70 34.88 -16.19
CA GLU A 792 19.54 36.05 -16.47
C GLU A 792 18.93 37.01 -17.53
N MET A 793 17.89 36.58 -18.26
CA MET A 793 17.13 37.43 -19.18
C MET A 793 15.87 38.06 -18.55
N ALA A 794 15.60 37.81 -17.27
CA ALA A 794 14.42 38.29 -16.56
C ALA A 794 14.76 39.04 -15.26
N GLU A 795 15.78 39.92 -15.27
CA GLU A 795 15.96 40.89 -14.17
C GLU A 795 15.25 42.21 -14.46
N ALA A 796 14.21 42.49 -13.68
CA ALA A 796 13.78 43.86 -13.37
C ALA A 796 13.86 44.04 -11.85
N PRO A 797 14.39 45.18 -11.35
CA PRO A 797 14.60 45.37 -9.92
C PRO A 797 13.26 45.48 -9.19
N PRO A 798 13.15 45.00 -7.93
CA PRO A 798 11.93 45.16 -7.16
C PRO A 798 11.72 46.65 -6.84
N LEU A 799 10.60 47.19 -7.30
CA LEU A 799 10.07 48.45 -6.82
C LEU A 799 9.54 48.23 -5.40
N ALA A 800 10.14 48.91 -4.43
CA ALA A 800 9.59 49.03 -3.10
C ALA A 800 8.20 49.69 -3.17
N SER A 801 7.15 48.93 -2.86
CA SER A 801 5.83 49.48 -2.57
C SER A 801 5.66 49.57 -1.06
N GLU A 802 5.90 50.76 -0.51
CA GLU A 802 5.26 51.14 0.75
C GLU A 802 3.76 51.29 0.51
N VAL A 803 2.96 50.47 1.18
CA VAL A 803 1.54 50.76 1.38
C VAL A 803 1.28 50.69 2.88
N SER A 804 1.16 51.87 3.48
CA SER A 804 0.56 52.06 4.78
C SER A 804 -0.96 52.05 4.63
N ALA A 805 -1.63 51.21 5.42
CA ALA A 805 -3.03 51.39 5.81
C ALA A 805 -3.27 50.57 7.09
N GLN A 806 -3.03 51.19 8.25
CA GLN A 806 -3.53 50.69 9.52
C GLN A 806 -5.06 50.87 9.55
N GLY A 807 -5.79 49.80 9.22
CA GLY A 807 -7.17 49.62 9.67
C GLY A 807 -7.18 49.29 11.17
N PRO A 808 -8.32 49.48 11.87
CA PRO A 808 -8.42 49.17 13.29
C PRO A 808 -8.07 47.70 13.53
N GLN A 809 -7.08 47.45 14.38
CA GLN A 809 -6.66 46.13 14.80
C GLN A 809 -7.87 45.44 15.47
N ALA A 810 -8.47 44.46 14.81
CA ALA A 810 -9.54 43.68 15.39
C ALA A 810 -8.99 42.96 16.63
N SER A 811 -9.61 43.17 17.80
CA SER A 811 -9.27 42.40 19.00
C SER A 811 -9.55 40.94 18.71
N ILE A 812 -8.55 40.08 18.89
CA ILE A 812 -8.70 38.63 18.72
C ILE A 812 -9.32 37.97 19.96
N ASP A 813 -9.58 38.76 21.01
CA ASP A 813 -10.10 38.27 22.29
C ASP A 813 -11.46 37.59 22.11
N GLY A 814 -11.63 36.49 22.83
CA GLY A 814 -12.88 35.73 22.85
C GLY A 814 -12.79 34.38 22.13
N ASP A 815 -13.97 33.83 21.86
CA ASP A 815 -14.13 32.45 21.40
C ASP A 815 -14.15 32.34 19.86
N TRP A 816 -13.50 31.30 19.37
CA TRP A 816 -13.37 30.97 17.97
C TRP A 816 -13.66 29.49 17.74
N ASN A 817 -14.48 29.19 16.74
CA ASN A 817 -14.63 27.83 16.22
C ASN A 817 -13.44 27.53 15.30
N MET A 818 -12.43 26.83 15.84
CA MET A 818 -11.25 26.41 15.09
C MET A 818 -11.45 25.03 14.46
N THR A 819 -10.90 24.87 13.27
CA THR A 819 -10.79 23.60 12.56
C THR A 819 -9.34 23.39 12.15
N LEU A 820 -8.75 22.30 12.61
CA LEU A 820 -7.44 21.80 12.21
C LEU A 820 -7.65 20.68 11.20
N LYS A 821 -7.20 20.89 9.96
CA LYS A 821 -7.26 19.90 8.88
C LYS A 821 -5.97 19.08 8.87
N ALA A 822 -6.02 17.89 9.45
CA ALA A 822 -4.93 16.92 9.43
C ALA A 822 -5.18 15.81 8.40
N PRO A 823 -4.14 15.13 7.90
CA PRO A 823 -4.24 14.03 6.93
C PRO A 823 -5.19 12.89 7.36
N MET A 824 -5.31 12.67 8.67
CA MET A 824 -6.14 11.60 9.26
C MET A 824 -7.60 12.02 9.56
N GLY A 825 -8.01 13.21 9.12
CA GLY A 825 -9.34 13.78 9.36
C GLY A 825 -9.28 15.13 10.08
N GLY A 826 -10.18 16.05 9.72
CA GLY A 826 -10.26 17.36 10.34
C GLY A 826 -10.84 17.31 11.76
N GLN A 827 -10.24 18.06 12.69
CA GLN A 827 -10.73 18.22 14.06
C GLN A 827 -11.26 19.63 14.25
N SER A 828 -12.45 19.76 14.82
CA SER A 828 -13.01 21.07 15.21
C SER A 828 -13.03 21.19 16.73
N PHE A 829 -12.64 22.36 17.23
CA PHE A 829 -12.56 22.65 18.66
C PHE A 829 -12.79 24.15 18.90
N LEU A 830 -13.17 24.48 20.12
CA LEU A 830 -13.27 25.86 20.56
C LEU A 830 -11.88 26.36 20.93
N ALA A 831 -11.51 27.55 20.49
CA ALA A 831 -10.32 28.24 20.96
C ALA A 831 -10.71 29.56 21.59
N HIS A 832 -10.21 29.83 22.78
CA HIS A 832 -10.33 31.12 23.43
C HIS A 832 -8.97 31.80 23.41
N PHE A 833 -8.94 33.05 22.96
CA PHE A 833 -7.73 33.86 22.96
C PHE A 833 -7.89 35.06 23.87
N GLU A 834 -6.80 35.42 24.55
CA GLU A 834 -6.64 36.66 25.31
C GLU A 834 -5.30 37.28 24.87
N ALA A 835 -5.35 38.49 24.31
CA ALA A 835 -4.17 39.28 23.97
C ALA A 835 -3.99 40.45 24.96
N ASP A 836 -2.82 40.53 25.59
CA ASP A 836 -2.38 41.71 26.33
C ASP A 836 -1.16 42.33 25.62
N GLY A 837 -1.42 43.36 24.82
CA GLY A 837 -0.40 43.92 23.93
C GLY A 837 0.05 42.91 22.87
N ALA A 838 1.33 42.51 22.94
CA ALA A 838 1.92 41.50 22.05
C ALA A 838 1.92 40.09 22.65
N GLU A 839 1.56 39.93 23.93
CA GLU A 839 1.48 38.62 24.57
C GLU A 839 0.13 37.96 24.30
N LEU A 840 0.17 36.68 23.96
CA LEU A 840 -0.99 35.86 23.66
C LEU A 840 -1.08 34.66 24.62
N SER A 841 -2.24 34.50 25.24
CA SER A 841 -2.59 33.33 26.05
C SER A 841 -3.99 32.84 25.70
N GLY A 842 -4.37 31.67 26.21
CA GLY A 842 -5.68 31.12 25.93
C GLY A 842 -5.81 29.64 26.22
N TYR A 843 -6.86 29.04 25.66
CA TYR A 843 -7.08 27.61 25.75
C TYR A 843 -7.76 27.05 24.51
N LEU A 844 -7.50 25.78 24.23
CA LEU A 844 -8.20 24.98 23.22
C LEU A 844 -9.08 23.95 23.94
N SER A 845 -10.35 23.82 23.55
CA SER A 845 -11.30 22.90 24.15
C SER A 845 -11.96 22.01 23.09
N ALA A 846 -11.79 20.71 23.24
CA ALA A 846 -12.38 19.65 22.42
C ALA A 846 -13.19 18.67 23.31
N PRO A 847 -13.99 17.75 22.74
CA PRO A 847 -14.79 16.81 23.52
C PRO A 847 -14.01 15.91 24.49
N ASP A 848 -12.72 15.74 24.25
CA ASP A 848 -11.77 14.92 25.01
C ASP A 848 -10.94 15.69 26.05
N GLY A 849 -11.02 17.03 26.08
CA GLY A 849 -10.38 17.84 27.13
C GLY A 849 -10.12 19.30 26.75
N ARG A 850 -9.59 20.05 27.72
CA ARG A 850 -9.12 21.43 27.58
C ARG A 850 -7.59 21.48 27.73
N GLN A 851 -6.93 22.23 26.86
CA GLN A 851 -5.48 22.49 26.89
C GLN A 851 -5.22 23.99 26.94
N ASP A 852 -4.63 24.46 28.03
CA ASP A 852 -4.24 25.86 28.20
C ASP A 852 -2.87 26.12 27.57
N PHE A 853 -2.66 27.35 27.07
CA PHE A 853 -1.35 27.81 26.63
C PHE A 853 -1.09 29.25 27.07
N SER A 854 0.19 29.58 27.19
CA SER A 854 0.68 30.92 27.52
C SER A 854 2.03 31.17 26.85
N GLY A 855 2.43 32.44 26.75
CA GLY A 855 3.69 32.84 26.12
C GLY A 855 3.67 32.79 24.59
N GLY A 856 2.49 32.90 23.97
CA GLY A 856 2.36 33.17 22.54
C GLY A 856 2.60 34.65 22.22
N THR A 857 2.73 34.97 20.94
CA THR A 857 2.89 36.34 20.44
C THR A 857 1.75 36.71 19.49
N PHE A 858 1.33 37.99 19.53
CA PHE A 858 0.37 38.58 18.60
C PHE A 858 0.86 39.94 18.10
N GLU A 859 1.36 40.00 16.86
CA GLU A 859 1.86 41.24 16.26
C GLU A 859 1.41 41.34 14.80
N ASN A 860 0.92 42.52 14.40
CA ASN A 860 0.46 42.79 13.02
C ASN A 860 -0.55 41.76 12.47
N GLY A 861 -1.44 41.27 13.33
CA GLY A 861 -2.43 40.27 12.97
C GLY A 861 -1.88 38.83 12.88
N ARG A 862 -0.59 38.60 13.11
CA ARG A 862 0.01 37.28 13.14
C ARG A 862 0.10 36.76 14.58
N MET A 863 -0.36 35.54 14.80
CA MET A 863 -0.40 34.83 16.08
C MET A 863 0.55 33.65 16.04
N GLN A 864 1.46 33.55 17.01
CA GLN A 864 2.31 32.36 17.16
C GLN A 864 2.23 31.84 18.60
N PHE A 865 1.86 30.57 18.78
CA PHE A 865 1.77 29.98 20.11
C PHE A 865 1.98 28.47 20.06
N MET A 866 2.25 27.86 21.21
CA MET A 866 2.48 26.43 21.33
C MET A 866 1.54 25.79 22.35
N VAL A 867 1.03 24.61 22.03
CA VAL A 867 0.16 23.81 22.91
C VAL A 867 0.79 22.44 23.10
N LYS A 868 0.95 22.01 24.36
CA LYS A 868 1.39 20.65 24.68
C LYS A 868 0.17 19.76 24.85
N VAL A 869 0.13 18.63 24.14
CA VAL A 869 -0.94 17.65 24.20
C VAL A 869 -0.34 16.35 24.70
N ASP A 870 -0.94 15.73 25.73
CA ASP A 870 -0.41 14.51 26.35
C ASP A 870 -1.22 13.23 26.00
N ASN A 871 -2.42 13.36 25.41
CA ASN A 871 -3.33 12.26 25.09
C ASN A 871 -3.97 12.51 23.71
N PRO A 872 -4.02 11.55 22.76
CA PRO A 872 -3.54 10.16 22.85
C PRO A 872 -2.01 9.98 22.80
N MET A 873 -1.25 11.03 22.47
CA MET A 873 0.21 11.00 22.41
C MET A 873 0.80 12.33 22.88
N LYS A 874 2.04 12.29 23.40
CA LYS A 874 2.80 13.48 23.81
C LYS A 874 3.35 14.22 22.59
N VAL A 875 2.72 15.33 22.22
CA VAL A 875 3.13 16.18 21.09
C VAL A 875 3.05 17.66 21.46
N THR A 876 3.94 18.47 20.88
CA THR A 876 3.85 19.94 20.95
C THR A 876 3.36 20.47 19.61
N LEU A 877 2.18 21.08 19.62
CA LEU A 877 1.57 21.74 18.47
C LEU A 877 2.07 23.19 18.43
N LYS A 878 2.64 23.62 17.30
CA LYS A 878 3.07 25.01 17.10
C LYS A 878 2.16 25.68 16.08
N TYR A 879 1.39 26.66 16.50
CA TYR A 879 0.47 27.41 15.67
C TYR A 879 1.14 28.67 15.13
N ASP A 880 0.97 28.93 13.83
CA ASP A 880 1.36 30.15 13.14
C ASP A 880 0.19 30.60 12.27
N LEU A 881 -0.56 31.59 12.77
CA LEU A 881 -1.88 31.97 12.26
C LEU A 881 -1.92 33.46 11.89
N GLN A 882 -2.74 33.79 10.91
CA GLN A 882 -3.08 35.15 10.53
C GLN A 882 -4.54 35.41 10.87
N ALA A 883 -4.79 36.42 11.71
CA ALA A 883 -6.10 36.89 12.11
C ALA A 883 -6.61 37.98 11.15
N GLY A 884 -7.83 37.77 10.63
CA GLY A 884 -8.68 38.77 10.02
C GLY A 884 -9.77 39.26 11.00
N ALA A 885 -10.77 39.99 10.50
CA ALA A 885 -11.83 40.55 11.35
C ALA A 885 -12.66 39.45 12.07
N ASP A 886 -13.18 38.49 11.30
CA ASP A 886 -14.05 37.41 11.78
C ASP A 886 -13.52 36.01 11.43
N THR A 887 -12.32 35.91 10.85
CA THR A 887 -11.70 34.65 10.45
C THR A 887 -10.23 34.59 10.83
N ILE A 888 -9.72 33.43 11.24
CA ILE A 888 -8.29 33.16 11.40
C ILE A 888 -7.89 32.06 10.41
N THR A 889 -6.73 32.17 9.78
CA THR A 889 -6.19 31.12 8.90
C THR A 889 -4.69 30.95 9.12
N GLY A 890 -4.19 29.74 9.02
CA GLY A 890 -2.75 29.52 9.09
C GLY A 890 -2.39 28.05 9.15
N LYS A 891 -1.30 27.75 9.84
CA LYS A 891 -0.72 26.41 9.90
C LYS A 891 -0.44 26.01 11.35
N CYS A 892 -0.57 24.73 11.65
CA CYS A 892 -0.16 24.12 12.90
C CYS A 892 0.89 23.05 12.60
N LYS A 893 2.14 23.27 13.02
CA LYS A 893 3.18 22.22 13.00
C LYS A 893 2.89 21.21 14.13
N MET A 894 2.82 19.93 13.80
CA MET A 894 2.44 18.83 14.69
C MET A 894 3.61 17.88 15.01
N GLY A 895 4.84 18.41 15.02
CA GLY A 895 6.05 17.60 15.18
C GLY A 895 6.24 16.64 13.99
N MET A 896 6.45 15.35 14.27
CA MET A 896 6.68 14.34 13.23
C MET A 896 5.51 14.17 12.26
N PHE A 897 4.28 14.57 12.63
CA PHE A 897 3.08 14.42 11.79
C PHE A 897 2.91 15.54 10.75
N GLY A 898 3.93 16.39 10.58
CA GLY A 898 3.95 17.45 9.57
C GLY A 898 3.12 18.66 9.98
N THR A 899 2.56 19.36 8.98
CA THR A 899 1.86 20.62 9.17
C THR A 899 0.39 20.51 8.78
N ALA A 900 -0.53 20.90 9.65
CA ALA A 900 -1.96 20.96 9.38
C ALA A 900 -2.41 22.38 9.03
N LYS A 901 -3.35 22.52 8.10
CA LYS A 901 -4.01 23.80 7.83
C LYS A 901 -5.01 24.10 8.93
N VAL A 902 -5.01 25.34 9.40
CA VAL A 902 -5.89 25.81 10.47
C VAL A 902 -6.78 26.91 9.92
N THR A 903 -8.08 26.80 10.19
CA THR A 903 -9.07 27.84 9.92
C THR A 903 -9.90 28.07 11.17
N ALA A 904 -10.27 29.30 11.48
CA ALA A 904 -11.18 29.63 12.56
C ALA A 904 -12.21 30.67 12.12
N VAL A 905 -13.41 30.60 12.69
CA VAL A 905 -14.44 31.62 12.55
C VAL A 905 -14.86 32.06 13.94
N ARG A 906 -15.02 33.37 14.16
CA ARG A 906 -15.44 33.92 15.45
C ARG A 906 -16.83 33.39 15.82
N VAL A 907 -17.03 33.09 17.12
CA VAL A 907 -18.31 32.60 17.68
C VAL A 907 -19.36 33.70 17.72
#